data_AF-A0A336LCY2-F1
#
_entry.id   AF-A0A336LCY2-F1
#
_cell.length_a   1.000
_cell.length_b   1.000
_cell.length_c   1.000
_cell.angle_alpha   90.00
_cell.angle_beta   90.00
_cell.angle_gamma   90.00
#
_symmetry.space_group_name_H-M   'P 1'
#
loop_
_entity.id
_entity.type
_entity.pdbx_description
1 polymer ?
#
loop_
_entity_poly.entity_id
_entity_poly.type
_entity_poly.pdbx_seq_one_letter_code
_entity_poly.pdbx_strand_id
1 'polypeptide(L)'
;MWFSNLRSILWILVNFILLHCNSENIFDDLINGATKGFMDAWVTKYSIDKPLPSYDYIIIGAGPAGCVIANRLSEDQNVTVLLIEAGKPEIPLLTDIPMIVPNLQSTSFNFNYTPPAGQKKGCLAMNDQQCWWPHGKGLGGSSLINYMIYTRGNRRDYDSWKEMGNSGWGFDEMLPLFKKIEKFNVEGVENESDEGNVSIEDVPFRSTISSAFVEGAQELGHKYLNYNGEEQLGVSYLQQSTKNGWRVTSTKAYLDQIKTRPNLHILTNSWASKILIDSKSMRAIGVHYIRDGKLNKVKVKRELILSAGSFESPKLLMLSGIGPRKNLEELKINVIKDLPVGKTLYEHVGVLGPIYIIRNSSDNLNNLDSVANFPSMIDWTLGHGPLTSNGIEALLYMKTNFSQESDPLYPDIEIMQSFTSLAFDKGPGTRRGLNLRDDIYKEIFEPIENCRTFQYVPLLLQPRTKGSMLLKSKNPFKRPFFNYTFFEEDDDVSALVEAIKEAIRITNTESFKNLQPDLYTPTLPFCPDIEKGSDKYWDCYVRHFTATLHHQIATTKMGPKSDKEAVVNERLKVHGFENLRVADIGIIPKPPTGHTTSYSYVIGEKASQMILEDSELQRNALRRKREIAKRKYFDWQKNPDLSSEESTEIESEESMEDLKTNITLMDIILARNNQSTTESSTKSDLVTILSPVPNVRTTKLQQLNGHHHRHNRQHRVKSHHVMTFADSVNDDGHLNVSHVAAIIEQEPAADEDHIKVVESKNGTVYGKGINKPKVITAKLHEANSTVFNETEANSKENFTNEFVVISVGKSENVTEIKLNETDEHLRVKRQTLNLQTIQDLQQALELARYATERWERFTRKTNEFKTYFKQLLGLPDLDSITVAPVTRNKRSEKEFKEIGLEELKNQTMEFIDKERHESDKEKEVIFTKVKKNNKQ
;
A
#
# COMPACT_ATOMS: atom_id res chain seq x y z
N MET A 1 1.91 -21.95 33.45
CA MET A 1 2.72 -23.17 33.20
C MET A 1 2.42 -23.86 31.87
N TRP A 2 1.17 -24.10 31.45
CA TRP A 2 0.91 -24.73 30.14
C TRP A 2 1.29 -23.86 28.92
N PHE A 3 1.14 -22.54 29.02
CA PHE A 3 1.55 -21.61 27.94
C PHE A 3 3.08 -21.46 27.76
N SER A 4 3.90 -21.70 28.79
CA SER A 4 5.36 -21.66 28.65
C SER A 4 5.87 -22.90 27.91
N ASN A 5 5.29 -24.07 28.19
CA ASN A 5 5.67 -25.31 27.53
C ASN A 5 5.28 -25.33 26.05
N LEU A 6 4.14 -24.72 25.66
CA LEU A 6 3.76 -24.58 24.26
C LEU A 6 4.68 -23.63 23.49
N ARG A 7 5.10 -22.52 24.11
CA ARG A 7 6.10 -21.60 23.54
C ARG A 7 7.44 -22.28 23.36
N SER A 8 7.87 -23.11 24.31
CA SER A 8 9.12 -23.87 24.20
C SER A 8 9.06 -24.94 23.10
N ILE A 9 7.91 -25.59 22.88
CA ILE A 9 7.75 -26.56 21.79
C ILE A 9 7.72 -25.87 20.42
N LEU A 10 7.01 -24.75 20.30
CA LEU A 10 7.00 -23.91 19.09
C LEU A 10 8.40 -23.35 18.81
N TRP A 11 9.14 -23.00 19.87
CA TRP A 11 10.53 -22.52 19.84
C TRP A 11 11.52 -23.59 19.37
N ILE A 12 11.41 -24.83 19.86
CA ILE A 12 12.23 -25.96 19.36
C ILE A 12 11.91 -26.23 17.89
N LEU A 13 10.63 -26.26 17.51
CA LEU A 13 10.22 -26.53 16.14
C LEU A 13 10.69 -25.43 15.17
N VAL A 14 10.46 -24.16 15.48
CA VAL A 14 10.87 -23.03 14.61
C VAL A 14 12.39 -22.92 14.51
N ASN A 15 13.14 -23.10 15.61
CA ASN A 15 14.61 -23.10 15.54
C ASN A 15 15.15 -24.32 14.78
N PHE A 16 14.59 -25.51 15.00
CA PHE A 16 14.99 -26.71 14.26
C PHE A 16 14.71 -26.56 12.76
N ILE A 17 13.58 -25.94 12.41
CA ILE A 17 13.15 -25.65 11.03
C ILE A 17 14.02 -24.57 10.36
N LEU A 18 14.36 -23.49 11.06
CA LEU A 18 15.20 -22.41 10.53
C LEU A 18 16.68 -22.82 10.40
N LEU A 19 17.19 -23.65 11.32
CA LEU A 19 18.61 -24.05 11.36
C LEU A 19 18.95 -25.28 10.50
N HIS A 20 18.00 -26.16 10.19
CA HIS A 20 18.32 -27.48 9.57
C HIS A 20 17.58 -27.79 8.26
N CYS A 21 16.66 -26.94 7.79
CA CYS A 21 15.82 -27.29 6.65
C CYS A 21 16.39 -26.79 5.31
N ASN A 22 17.03 -27.71 4.58
CA ASN A 22 17.77 -27.43 3.34
C ASN A 22 16.99 -27.67 2.03
N SER A 23 15.66 -27.84 2.08
CA SER A 23 14.85 -28.02 0.86
C SER A 23 13.51 -27.29 0.92
N GLU A 24 13.07 -26.76 -0.23
CA GLU A 24 11.79 -26.04 -0.41
C GLU A 24 10.59 -26.85 0.10
N ASN A 25 10.60 -28.17 -0.09
CA ASN A 25 9.47 -29.03 0.27
C ASN A 25 9.44 -29.39 1.76
N ILE A 26 10.59 -29.59 2.42
CA ILE A 26 10.58 -30.03 3.84
C ILE A 26 10.24 -28.87 4.78
N PHE A 27 10.60 -27.62 4.48
CA PHE A 27 10.23 -26.48 5.34
C PHE A 27 8.71 -26.27 5.33
N ASP A 28 8.10 -26.26 4.13
CA ASP A 28 6.65 -26.19 3.99
C ASP A 28 5.97 -27.45 4.54
N ASP A 29 6.47 -28.66 4.30
CA ASP A 29 5.86 -29.90 4.82
C ASP A 29 6.01 -30.05 6.34
N LEU A 30 7.10 -29.58 6.96
CA LEU A 30 7.28 -29.64 8.41
C LEU A 30 6.46 -28.58 9.14
N ILE A 31 6.36 -27.36 8.59
CA ILE A 31 5.40 -26.35 9.09
C ILE A 31 3.98 -26.88 8.90
N ASN A 32 3.58 -27.23 7.67
CA ASN A 32 2.24 -27.73 7.39
C ASN A 32 1.90 -29.00 8.17
N GLY A 33 2.89 -29.87 8.47
CA GLY A 33 2.71 -31.12 9.21
C GLY A 33 2.66 -30.94 10.73
N ALA A 34 3.58 -30.16 11.31
CA ALA A 34 3.63 -29.92 12.76
C ALA A 34 2.56 -28.94 13.23
N THR A 35 2.08 -28.07 12.35
CA THR A 35 1.16 -27.00 12.72
C THR A 35 -0.24 -27.13 12.16
N LYS A 36 -0.56 -28.13 11.31
CA LYS A 36 -1.86 -28.22 10.62
C LYS A 36 -3.07 -27.99 11.55
N GLY A 37 -3.12 -28.70 12.68
CA GLY A 37 -4.25 -28.56 13.62
C GLY A 37 -4.26 -27.27 14.45
N PHE A 38 -3.10 -26.65 14.69
CA PHE A 38 -2.96 -25.46 15.55
C PHE A 38 -2.95 -24.15 14.76
N MET A 39 -2.24 -24.11 13.62
CA MET A 39 -2.28 -23.00 12.67
C MET A 39 -3.64 -22.90 11.98
N ASP A 40 -4.34 -23.99 11.65
CA ASP A 40 -5.71 -23.88 11.10
C ASP A 40 -6.68 -23.20 12.10
N ALA A 41 -6.39 -23.25 13.41
CA ALA A 41 -7.15 -22.54 14.45
C ALA A 41 -6.71 -21.07 14.64
N TRP A 42 -5.52 -20.68 14.16
CA TRP A 42 -4.95 -19.32 14.28
C TRP A 42 -4.90 -18.55 12.96
N VAL A 43 -4.99 -19.24 11.82
CA VAL A 43 -5.14 -18.63 10.50
C VAL A 43 -6.52 -17.98 10.46
N THR A 44 -6.54 -16.65 10.38
CA THR A 44 -7.77 -15.92 10.13
C THR A 44 -8.43 -16.53 8.89
N LYS A 45 -9.65 -17.05 9.03
CA LYS A 45 -10.43 -17.55 7.89
C LYS A 45 -10.88 -16.36 7.03
N TYR A 46 -10.06 -15.96 6.06
CA TYR A 46 -10.45 -15.01 5.01
C TYR A 46 -11.28 -15.69 3.93
N SER A 47 -10.89 -16.92 3.56
CA SER A 47 -11.47 -17.55 2.39
C SER A 47 -12.87 -18.06 2.67
N ILE A 48 -13.80 -17.67 1.80
CA ILE A 48 -15.12 -18.29 1.76
C ILE A 48 -15.05 -19.68 1.09
N ASP A 49 -16.03 -20.52 1.40
CA ASP A 49 -16.08 -21.90 0.88
C ASP A 49 -16.69 -21.92 -0.54
N LYS A 50 -17.77 -21.15 -0.76
CA LYS A 50 -18.47 -21.10 -2.06
C LYS A 50 -18.82 -19.66 -2.45
N PRO A 51 -18.34 -19.16 -3.60
CA PRO A 51 -18.73 -17.83 -4.08
C PRO A 51 -20.17 -17.81 -4.61
N LEU A 52 -20.75 -16.61 -4.65
CA LEU A 52 -21.99 -16.34 -5.39
C LEU A 52 -21.80 -16.65 -6.89
N PRO A 53 -22.88 -16.96 -7.62
CA PRO A 53 -22.80 -17.19 -9.08
C PRO A 53 -22.32 -15.97 -9.88
N SER A 54 -22.50 -14.76 -9.34
CA SER A 54 -22.13 -13.51 -10.00
C SER A 54 -21.88 -12.38 -9.00
N TYR A 55 -20.97 -11.48 -9.34
CA TYR A 55 -20.62 -10.30 -8.55
C TYR A 55 -20.70 -9.02 -9.37
N ASP A 56 -20.85 -7.87 -8.71
CA ASP A 56 -20.75 -6.58 -9.38
C ASP A 56 -19.32 -6.33 -9.82
N TYR A 57 -18.37 -6.55 -8.91
CA TYR A 57 -16.95 -6.43 -9.18
C TYR A 57 -16.21 -7.72 -8.87
N ILE A 58 -15.28 -8.08 -9.75
CA ILE A 58 -14.33 -9.16 -9.50
C ILE A 58 -12.92 -8.56 -9.60
N ILE A 59 -12.11 -8.79 -8.58
CA ILE A 59 -10.73 -8.33 -8.48
C ILE A 59 -9.83 -9.57 -8.49
N ILE A 60 -8.84 -9.60 -9.38
CA ILE A 60 -7.88 -10.70 -9.51
C ILE A 60 -6.54 -10.25 -8.93
N GLY A 61 -6.11 -10.88 -7.85
CA GLY A 61 -4.86 -10.58 -7.14
C GLY A 61 -5.11 -9.73 -5.89
N ALA A 62 -4.67 -10.22 -4.75
CA ALA A 62 -4.73 -9.54 -3.45
C ALA A 62 -3.39 -8.88 -3.08
N GLY A 63 -2.72 -8.26 -4.05
CA GLY A 63 -1.58 -7.36 -3.79
C GLY A 63 -2.02 -6.01 -3.21
N PRO A 64 -1.10 -5.04 -3.07
CA PRO A 64 -1.42 -3.73 -2.49
C PRO A 64 -2.59 -3.03 -3.19
N ALA A 65 -2.55 -2.88 -4.51
CA ALA A 65 -3.66 -2.29 -5.28
C ALA A 65 -4.98 -3.05 -5.10
N GLY A 66 -4.95 -4.38 -5.24
CA GLY A 66 -6.14 -5.23 -5.14
C GLY A 66 -6.82 -5.17 -3.77
N CYS A 67 -6.02 -5.09 -2.70
CA CYS A 67 -6.53 -4.94 -1.33
C CYS A 67 -7.23 -3.58 -1.14
N VAL A 68 -6.64 -2.49 -1.65
CA VAL A 68 -7.25 -1.15 -1.61
C VAL A 68 -8.58 -1.15 -2.36
N ILE A 69 -8.60 -1.67 -3.59
CA ILE A 69 -9.80 -1.69 -4.43
C ILE A 69 -10.91 -2.53 -3.79
N ALA A 70 -10.57 -3.70 -3.23
CA ALA A 70 -11.52 -4.52 -2.50
C ALA A 70 -12.11 -3.78 -1.29
N ASN A 71 -11.28 -3.03 -0.57
CA ASN A 71 -11.72 -2.21 0.55
C ASN A 71 -12.68 -1.11 0.10
N ARG A 72 -12.26 -0.25 -0.84
CA ARG A 72 -13.06 0.90 -1.29
C ARG A 72 -14.36 0.49 -1.96
N LEU A 73 -14.33 -0.48 -2.88
CA LEU A 73 -15.54 -0.90 -3.58
C LEU A 73 -16.55 -1.59 -2.65
N SER A 74 -16.10 -2.27 -1.59
CA SER A 74 -17.02 -2.92 -0.64
C SER A 74 -17.56 -1.98 0.45
N GLU A 75 -17.16 -0.70 0.48
CA GLU A 75 -17.76 0.30 1.38
C GLU A 75 -19.26 0.48 1.07
N ASP A 76 -19.65 0.42 -0.21
CA ASP A 76 -21.05 0.39 -0.63
C ASP A 76 -21.64 -1.02 -0.41
N GLN A 77 -22.49 -1.16 0.59
CA GLN A 77 -23.14 -2.43 0.93
C GLN A 77 -24.08 -2.95 -0.19
N ASN A 78 -24.39 -2.15 -1.20
CA ASN A 78 -25.25 -2.52 -2.32
C ASN A 78 -24.52 -3.22 -3.46
N VAL A 79 -23.20 -3.26 -3.42
CA VAL A 79 -22.40 -3.94 -4.44
C VAL A 79 -21.74 -5.17 -3.86
N THR A 80 -21.65 -6.21 -4.67
CA THR A 80 -20.98 -7.46 -4.33
C THR A 80 -19.58 -7.49 -4.94
N VAL A 81 -18.57 -7.74 -4.10
CA VAL A 81 -17.15 -7.76 -4.50
C VAL A 81 -16.56 -9.14 -4.25
N LEU A 82 -15.91 -9.71 -5.27
CA LEU A 82 -15.12 -10.92 -5.15
C LEU A 82 -13.64 -10.62 -5.36
N LEU A 83 -12.80 -10.93 -4.38
CA LEU A 83 -11.35 -10.88 -4.47
C LEU A 83 -10.81 -12.31 -4.62
N ILE A 84 -10.08 -12.59 -5.71
CA ILE A 84 -9.51 -13.91 -6.01
C ILE A 84 -7.99 -13.83 -5.90
N GLU A 85 -7.39 -14.63 -5.02
CA GLU A 85 -5.94 -14.71 -4.78
C GLU A 85 -5.42 -16.13 -5.03
N ALA A 86 -4.32 -16.23 -5.77
CA ALA A 86 -3.70 -17.50 -6.12
C ALA A 86 -3.02 -18.19 -4.93
N GLY A 87 -2.45 -17.40 -4.01
CA GLY A 87 -1.72 -17.90 -2.85
C GLY A 87 -2.55 -18.06 -1.57
N LYS A 88 -1.83 -18.35 -0.48
CA LYS A 88 -2.37 -18.59 0.86
C LYS A 88 -2.42 -17.29 1.69
N PRO A 89 -3.21 -17.24 2.79
CA PRO A 89 -3.09 -16.19 3.80
C PRO A 89 -1.67 -16.10 4.40
N GLU A 90 -1.32 -14.93 4.94
CA GLU A 90 -0.06 -14.72 5.68
C GLU A 90 0.02 -15.59 6.94
N ILE A 91 1.25 -15.88 7.40
CA ILE A 91 1.51 -16.66 8.61
C ILE A 91 1.80 -15.69 9.76
N PRO A 92 0.87 -15.50 10.72
CA PRO A 92 1.05 -14.55 11.81
C PRO A 92 2.37 -14.77 12.56
N LEU A 93 2.96 -13.68 13.05
CA LEU A 93 4.27 -13.63 13.72
C LEU A 93 5.48 -13.90 12.81
N LEU A 94 5.40 -14.87 11.88
CA LEU A 94 6.53 -15.18 10.99
C LEU A 94 6.67 -14.11 9.91
N THR A 95 5.61 -13.82 9.16
CA THR A 95 5.63 -12.79 8.11
C THR A 95 5.83 -11.38 8.66
N ASP A 96 5.75 -11.23 9.97
CA ASP A 96 5.64 -9.93 10.64
C ASP A 96 7.00 -9.35 11.01
N ILE A 97 8.04 -10.20 11.06
CA ILE A 97 9.41 -9.84 11.42
C ILE A 97 10.11 -9.25 10.18
N PRO A 98 10.49 -7.96 10.19
CA PRO A 98 11.19 -7.33 9.07
C PRO A 98 12.52 -8.00 8.67
N MET A 99 13.31 -8.49 9.63
CA MET A 99 14.67 -9.02 9.36
C MET A 99 14.71 -10.27 8.47
N ILE A 100 13.65 -11.07 8.43
CA ILE A 100 13.65 -12.37 7.74
C ILE A 100 13.17 -12.32 6.28
N VAL A 101 13.08 -11.13 5.68
CA VAL A 101 12.64 -10.95 4.28
C VAL A 101 13.36 -11.88 3.30
N PRO A 102 14.70 -12.01 3.31
CA PRO A 102 15.40 -12.91 2.39
C PRO A 102 14.88 -14.35 2.46
N ASN A 103 14.55 -14.82 3.66
CA ASN A 103 14.01 -16.16 3.88
C ASN A 103 12.58 -16.30 3.33
N LEU A 104 11.73 -15.27 3.49
CA LEU A 104 10.35 -15.29 2.97
C LEU A 104 10.31 -15.45 1.44
N GLN A 105 11.27 -14.88 0.73
CA GLN A 105 11.40 -15.03 -0.73
C GLN A 105 11.70 -16.47 -1.16
N SER A 106 12.21 -17.31 -0.27
CA SER A 106 12.47 -18.74 -0.52
C SER A 106 11.29 -19.66 -0.19
N THR A 107 10.12 -19.12 0.15
CA THR A 107 8.94 -19.90 0.56
C THR A 107 7.87 -19.97 -0.52
N SER A 108 6.80 -20.73 -0.29
CA SER A 108 5.63 -20.74 -1.17
C SER A 108 4.94 -19.38 -1.35
N PHE A 109 5.28 -18.36 -0.55
CA PHE A 109 4.80 -16.98 -0.75
C PHE A 109 5.44 -16.28 -1.96
N ASN A 110 6.36 -16.94 -2.66
CA ASN A 110 6.95 -16.47 -3.89
C ASN A 110 6.39 -17.25 -5.10
N PHE A 111 6.21 -16.58 -6.25
CA PHE A 111 6.02 -17.23 -7.55
C PHE A 111 7.31 -17.84 -8.11
N ASN A 112 8.47 -17.36 -7.63
CA ASN A 112 9.81 -17.79 -8.00
C ASN A 112 10.12 -17.60 -9.50
N TYR A 113 9.93 -16.35 -9.97
CA TYR A 113 10.25 -15.98 -11.35
C TYR A 113 11.74 -15.73 -11.54
N THR A 114 12.20 -15.94 -12.77
CA THR A 114 13.59 -15.74 -13.17
C THR A 114 13.64 -15.18 -14.61
N PRO A 115 14.51 -14.19 -14.89
CA PRO A 115 14.86 -13.76 -16.24
C PRO A 115 15.60 -14.88 -16.99
N PRO A 116 15.94 -14.72 -18.29
CA PRO A 116 16.75 -15.71 -19.00
C PRO A 116 18.09 -15.98 -18.32
N ALA A 117 18.47 -17.25 -18.29
CA ALA A 117 19.81 -17.69 -17.93
C ALA A 117 20.82 -17.25 -19.01
N GLY A 118 22.10 -17.25 -18.65
CA GLY A 118 23.20 -16.93 -19.56
C GLY A 118 23.38 -15.44 -19.82
N GLN A 119 23.04 -14.58 -18.84
CA GLN A 119 23.29 -13.15 -18.90
C GLN A 119 24.77 -12.89 -19.20
N LYS A 120 25.07 -11.86 -20.00
CA LYS A 120 26.44 -11.58 -20.46
C LYS A 120 27.13 -10.45 -19.73
N LYS A 121 26.35 -9.54 -19.14
CA LYS A 121 26.86 -8.30 -18.57
C LYS A 121 26.45 -8.05 -17.12
N GLY A 122 25.47 -8.78 -16.58
CA GLY A 122 25.01 -8.67 -15.19
C GLY A 122 24.68 -10.04 -14.59
N CYS A 123 24.54 -10.08 -13.26
CA CYS A 123 24.27 -11.29 -12.48
C CYS A 123 25.32 -12.40 -12.67
N LEU A 124 26.57 -12.04 -13.00
CA LEU A 124 27.59 -13.01 -13.42
C LEU A 124 28.09 -13.91 -12.27
N ALA A 125 27.91 -13.50 -11.02
CA ALA A 125 28.19 -14.34 -9.84
C ALA A 125 27.05 -15.30 -9.47
N MET A 126 25.91 -15.25 -10.16
CA MET A 126 24.74 -16.08 -9.85
C MET A 126 24.76 -17.40 -10.62
N ASN A 127 24.09 -18.43 -10.10
CA ASN A 127 23.95 -19.71 -10.80
C ASN A 127 23.28 -19.47 -12.16
N ASP A 128 23.82 -20.12 -13.19
CA ASP A 128 23.41 -19.95 -14.58
C ASP A 128 23.44 -18.50 -15.10
N GLN A 129 24.20 -17.60 -14.44
CA GLN A 129 24.21 -16.16 -14.74
C GLN A 129 22.77 -15.60 -14.75
N GLN A 130 21.98 -15.89 -13.71
CA GLN A 130 20.56 -15.59 -13.65
C GLN A 130 20.20 -14.93 -12.31
N CYS A 131 19.76 -13.67 -12.34
CA CYS A 131 19.18 -13.02 -11.16
C CYS A 131 17.83 -13.66 -10.78
N TRP A 132 17.41 -13.54 -9.52
CA TRP A 132 16.07 -13.95 -9.10
C TRP A 132 15.09 -12.78 -9.13
N TRP A 133 13.85 -13.06 -9.54
CA TRP A 133 12.72 -12.11 -9.53
C TRP A 133 11.61 -12.64 -8.62
N PRO A 134 11.79 -12.60 -7.30
CA PRO A 134 10.73 -12.91 -6.37
C PRO A 134 9.52 -12.00 -6.59
N HIS A 135 8.34 -12.60 -6.55
CA HIS A 135 7.07 -11.93 -6.71
C HIS A 135 6.07 -12.57 -5.76
N GLY A 136 5.39 -11.76 -4.94
CA GLY A 136 4.54 -12.28 -3.88
C GLY A 136 3.32 -13.05 -4.40
N LYS A 137 3.02 -14.17 -3.75
CA LYS A 137 1.93 -15.11 -4.02
C LYS A 137 1.19 -15.43 -2.71
N GLY A 138 0.17 -14.64 -2.40
CA GLY A 138 -0.58 -14.73 -1.15
C GLY A 138 -1.40 -13.48 -0.88
N LEU A 139 -2.25 -13.52 0.15
CA LEU A 139 -2.96 -12.33 0.59
C LEU A 139 -1.95 -11.29 1.09
N GLY A 140 -1.83 -10.18 0.37
CA GLY A 140 -0.81 -9.15 0.60
C GLY A 140 0.09 -8.96 -0.63
N GLY A 141 0.10 -9.92 -1.55
CA GLY A 141 0.99 -9.96 -2.71
C GLY A 141 2.44 -9.73 -2.31
N SER A 142 3.16 -8.91 -3.07
CA SER A 142 4.58 -8.62 -2.80
C SER A 142 4.82 -7.86 -1.48
N SER A 143 3.81 -7.24 -0.85
CA SER A 143 4.01 -6.63 0.49
C SER A 143 4.33 -7.66 1.59
N LEU A 144 4.02 -8.94 1.34
CA LEU A 144 4.39 -10.06 2.21
C LEU A 144 5.90 -10.32 2.25
N ILE A 145 6.59 -10.05 1.13
CA ILE A 145 7.99 -10.45 0.91
C ILE A 145 8.88 -9.26 0.50
N ASN A 146 8.38 -8.03 0.63
CA ASN A 146 9.15 -6.82 0.34
C ASN A 146 10.01 -6.41 1.53
N TYR A 147 10.92 -5.47 1.30
CA TYR A 147 11.74 -4.86 2.33
C TYR A 147 11.02 -3.72 3.06
N MET A 148 9.71 -3.53 2.95
CA MET A 148 8.94 -2.46 3.64
C MET A 148 9.41 -1.02 3.39
N ILE A 149 10.39 -0.78 2.52
CA ILE A 149 10.89 0.57 2.21
C ILE A 149 9.72 1.39 1.64
N TYR A 150 9.47 2.54 2.23
CA TYR A 150 8.38 3.41 1.86
C TYR A 150 8.90 4.68 1.18
N THR A 151 8.51 4.88 -0.09
CA THR A 151 8.87 6.06 -0.91
C THR A 151 7.67 6.58 -1.67
N ARG A 152 7.40 7.89 -1.69
CA ARG A 152 6.36 8.51 -2.52
C ARG A 152 6.82 8.75 -3.96
N GLY A 153 8.12 8.83 -4.22
CA GLY A 153 8.63 9.18 -5.54
C GLY A 153 9.04 10.63 -5.71
N ASN A 154 9.50 10.97 -6.90
CA ASN A 154 9.79 12.34 -7.28
C ASN A 154 8.60 12.95 -8.04
N ARG A 155 8.33 14.25 -7.87
CA ARG A 155 7.31 14.99 -8.64
C ARG A 155 7.44 14.77 -10.16
N ARG A 156 8.67 14.71 -10.65
CA ARG A 156 9.00 14.52 -12.07
C ARG A 156 8.53 13.18 -12.62
N ASP A 157 8.46 12.14 -11.80
CA ASP A 157 7.90 10.85 -12.23
C ASP A 157 6.48 11.06 -12.76
N TYR A 158 5.63 11.67 -11.95
CA TYR A 158 4.20 11.85 -12.21
C TYR A 158 3.92 12.88 -13.30
N ASP A 159 4.61 14.01 -13.25
CA ASP A 159 4.46 15.05 -14.26
C ASP A 159 4.86 14.51 -15.65
N SER A 160 5.91 13.69 -15.73
CA SER A 160 6.28 13.03 -16.99
C SER A 160 5.19 12.07 -17.48
N TRP A 161 4.48 11.37 -16.59
CA TRP A 161 3.38 10.50 -16.99
C TRP A 161 2.20 11.30 -17.56
N LYS A 162 1.91 12.46 -16.96
CA LYS A 162 0.89 13.40 -17.44
C LYS A 162 1.27 13.97 -18.81
N GLU A 163 2.52 14.38 -19.00
CA GLU A 163 3.07 14.86 -20.28
C GLU A 163 3.04 13.78 -21.38
N MET A 164 3.17 12.50 -21.02
CA MET A 164 2.96 11.37 -21.94
C MET A 164 1.49 11.17 -22.37
N GLY A 165 0.58 12.06 -21.98
CA GLY A 165 -0.83 12.04 -22.34
C GLY A 165 -1.74 11.33 -21.33
N ASN A 166 -1.25 11.06 -20.12
CA ASN A 166 -2.03 10.43 -19.05
C ASN A 166 -2.61 11.47 -18.10
N SER A 167 -3.61 12.21 -18.58
CA SER A 167 -4.26 13.28 -17.82
C SER A 167 -4.72 12.81 -16.44
N GLY A 168 -4.51 13.66 -15.44
CA GLY A 168 -4.84 13.39 -14.04
C GLY A 168 -3.80 12.58 -13.27
N TRP A 169 -2.69 12.16 -13.89
CA TRP A 169 -1.57 11.44 -13.24
C TRP A 169 -0.35 12.31 -12.89
N GLY A 170 -0.50 13.63 -12.89
CA GLY A 170 0.54 14.56 -12.43
C GLY A 170 0.66 14.58 -10.91
N PHE A 171 1.74 15.17 -10.40
CA PHE A 171 2.03 15.12 -8.97
C PHE A 171 0.95 15.75 -8.11
N ASP A 172 0.35 16.85 -8.58
CA ASP A 172 -0.71 17.57 -7.84
C ASP A 172 -1.96 16.69 -7.62
N GLU A 173 -2.22 15.75 -8.55
CA GLU A 173 -3.31 14.78 -8.41
C GLU A 173 -2.90 13.55 -7.59
N MET A 174 -1.62 13.18 -7.59
CA MET A 174 -1.11 11.98 -6.93
C MET A 174 -0.80 12.19 -5.45
N LEU A 175 -0.25 13.35 -5.07
CA LEU A 175 0.14 13.66 -3.69
C LEU A 175 -1.04 13.54 -2.69
N PRO A 176 -2.25 14.05 -2.97
CA PRO A 176 -3.39 13.85 -2.06
C PRO A 176 -3.75 12.38 -1.85
N LEU A 177 -3.53 11.52 -2.86
CA LEU A 177 -3.80 10.09 -2.76
C LEU A 177 -2.75 9.36 -1.94
N PHE A 178 -1.48 9.76 -2.06
CA PHE A 178 -0.41 9.34 -1.15
C PHE A 178 -0.79 9.69 0.28
N LYS A 179 -1.05 10.97 0.57
CA LYS A 179 -1.49 11.39 1.91
C LYS A 179 -2.68 10.56 2.41
N LYS A 180 -3.70 10.31 1.59
CA LYS A 180 -4.89 9.51 1.97
C LYS A 180 -4.59 8.07 2.40
N ILE A 181 -3.60 7.38 1.79
CA ILE A 181 -3.29 5.98 2.16
C ILE A 181 -2.43 5.88 3.42
N GLU A 182 -1.74 6.96 3.76
CA GLU A 182 -0.69 6.99 4.77
C GLU A 182 -1.25 7.32 6.16
N LYS A 183 -0.74 6.61 7.16
CA LYS A 183 -0.78 7.02 8.55
C LYS A 183 0.67 7.29 8.97
N PHE A 184 1.06 8.55 8.93
CA PHE A 184 2.46 8.97 8.97
C PHE A 184 2.93 9.26 10.40
N ASN A 185 3.76 8.38 10.96
CA ASN A 185 4.33 8.51 12.31
C ASN A 185 5.86 8.69 12.21
N VAL A 186 6.30 9.73 11.52
CA VAL A 186 7.73 10.06 11.32
C VAL A 186 8.08 11.25 12.18
N GLU A 187 9.21 11.18 12.87
CA GLU A 187 9.62 12.23 13.78
C GLU A 187 9.99 13.53 13.03
N GLY A 188 9.57 14.69 13.56
CA GLY A 188 9.93 15.99 13.00
C GLY A 188 9.24 16.36 11.67
N VAL A 189 8.31 15.55 11.19
CA VAL A 189 7.46 15.86 10.03
C VAL A 189 6.06 16.21 10.52
N GLU A 190 5.52 17.36 10.12
CA GLU A 190 4.12 17.68 10.42
C GLU A 190 3.22 16.56 9.88
N ASN A 191 2.48 15.94 10.79
CA ASN A 191 1.62 14.83 10.46
C ASN A 191 0.37 15.35 9.74
N GLU A 192 0.46 15.44 8.42
CA GLU A 192 -0.64 15.92 7.58
C GLU A 192 -1.69 14.83 7.31
N SER A 193 -1.44 13.56 7.68
CA SER A 193 -2.37 12.46 7.46
C SER A 193 -2.28 11.36 8.52
N ASP A 194 -3.25 11.40 9.44
CA ASP A 194 -3.33 10.48 10.58
C ASP A 194 -4.38 9.37 10.39
N GLU A 195 -5.15 9.43 9.30
CA GLU A 195 -6.33 8.60 9.06
C GLU A 195 -6.11 7.46 8.06
N GLY A 196 -4.96 7.40 7.38
CA GLY A 196 -4.69 6.36 6.40
C GLY A 196 -4.53 4.96 7.01
N ASN A 197 -4.52 3.97 6.13
CA ASN A 197 -4.48 2.55 6.50
C ASN A 197 -3.06 2.00 6.60
N VAL A 198 -2.11 2.58 5.87
CA VAL A 198 -0.72 2.13 5.82
C VAL A 198 0.08 2.91 6.86
N SER A 199 0.42 2.24 7.96
CA SER A 199 1.31 2.79 8.98
C SER A 199 2.70 2.99 8.39
N ILE A 200 3.24 4.19 8.54
CA ILE A 200 4.59 4.55 8.15
C ILE A 200 5.29 5.11 9.38
N GLU A 201 6.49 4.65 9.63
CA GLU A 201 7.33 5.12 10.72
C GLU A 201 8.79 5.11 10.27
N ASP A 202 9.63 5.85 10.96
CA ASP A 202 11.07 5.66 10.83
C ASP A 202 11.46 4.25 11.27
N VAL A 203 12.51 3.71 10.65
CA VAL A 203 13.10 2.43 11.06
C VAL A 203 13.38 2.45 12.57
N PRO A 204 12.74 1.58 13.38
CA PRO A 204 12.82 1.71 14.84
C PRO A 204 14.21 1.37 15.40
N PHE A 205 14.95 0.50 14.73
CA PHE A 205 16.32 0.17 15.07
C PHE A 205 17.29 0.89 14.14
N ARG A 206 18.24 1.61 14.74
CA ARG A 206 19.31 2.33 14.05
C ARG A 206 20.65 1.94 14.68
N SER A 207 21.53 1.34 13.89
CA SER A 207 22.90 1.07 14.31
C SER A 207 23.73 2.35 14.28
N THR A 208 24.88 2.34 14.97
CA THR A 208 25.87 3.44 14.92
C THR A 208 26.37 3.71 13.50
N ILE A 209 26.27 2.73 12.60
CA ILE A 209 26.67 2.84 11.19
C ILE A 209 25.70 3.75 10.43
N SER A 210 24.39 3.64 10.72
CA SER A 210 23.39 4.49 10.07
C SER A 210 23.54 5.95 10.47
N SER A 211 23.81 6.23 11.75
CA SER A 211 24.09 7.60 12.21
C SER A 211 25.37 8.15 11.59
N ALA A 212 26.45 7.38 11.57
CA ALA A 212 27.69 7.78 10.92
C ALA A 212 27.51 8.02 9.41
N PHE A 213 26.67 7.25 8.74
CA PHE A 213 26.34 7.44 7.33
C PHE A 213 25.58 8.75 7.09
N VAL A 214 24.54 9.03 7.88
CA VAL A 214 23.76 10.27 7.78
C VAL A 214 24.65 11.48 8.05
N GLU A 215 25.37 11.48 9.17
CA GLU A 215 26.26 12.58 9.57
C GLU A 215 27.42 12.76 8.58
N GLY A 216 28.03 11.67 8.14
CA GLY A 216 29.10 11.69 7.14
C GLY A 216 28.63 12.20 5.77
N ALA A 217 27.42 11.85 5.33
CA ALA A 217 26.85 12.41 4.12
C ALA A 217 26.63 13.92 4.25
N GLN A 218 26.21 14.41 5.42
CA GLN A 218 26.09 15.85 5.70
C GLN A 218 27.43 16.58 5.71
N GLU A 219 28.51 15.98 6.25
CA GLU A 219 29.87 16.52 6.16
C GLU A 219 30.31 16.78 4.71
N LEU A 220 29.81 15.95 3.78
CA LEU A 220 30.12 16.03 2.37
C LEU A 220 29.14 16.89 1.55
N GLY A 221 28.18 17.54 2.23
CA GLY A 221 27.25 18.50 1.64
C GLY A 221 25.87 17.94 1.27
N HIS A 222 25.57 16.66 1.54
CA HIS A 222 24.23 16.12 1.33
C HIS A 222 23.28 16.63 2.40
N LYS A 223 22.17 17.23 1.99
CA LYS A 223 21.16 17.77 2.91
C LYS A 223 20.46 16.63 3.64
N TYR A 224 20.32 16.74 4.96
CA TYR A 224 19.36 15.90 5.69
C TYR A 224 17.94 16.42 5.43
N LEU A 225 17.07 15.58 4.91
CA LEU A 225 15.70 15.96 4.52
C LEU A 225 14.71 14.81 4.73
N ASN A 226 13.44 15.04 4.47
CA ASN A 226 12.46 13.97 4.30
C ASN A 226 12.32 13.68 2.80
N TYR A 227 12.83 12.54 2.32
CA TYR A 227 12.79 12.20 0.89
C TYR A 227 11.36 11.97 0.35
N ASN A 228 10.37 11.82 1.24
CA ASN A 228 8.94 11.79 0.89
C ASN A 228 8.28 13.19 0.92
N GLY A 229 9.07 14.23 1.18
CA GLY A 229 8.67 15.63 1.15
C GLY A 229 8.86 16.28 -0.23
N GLU A 230 9.06 17.59 -0.25
CA GLU A 230 9.17 18.39 -1.48
C GLU A 230 10.48 18.14 -2.24
N GLU A 231 11.56 17.82 -1.53
CA GLU A 231 12.90 17.58 -2.08
C GLU A 231 13.34 16.15 -1.80
N GLN A 232 13.99 15.50 -2.79
CA GLN A 232 14.50 14.13 -2.66
C GLN A 232 16.03 14.07 -2.55
N LEU A 233 16.77 14.99 -3.16
CA LEU A 233 18.24 14.97 -3.22
C LEU A 233 18.87 15.24 -1.85
N GLY A 234 19.22 14.17 -1.16
CA GLY A 234 19.76 14.25 0.19
C GLY A 234 19.74 12.91 0.89
N VAL A 235 20.11 12.95 2.16
CA VAL A 235 20.24 11.79 3.04
C VAL A 235 19.15 11.79 4.10
N SER A 236 18.66 10.60 4.46
CA SER A 236 17.67 10.43 5.53
C SER A 236 17.78 9.05 6.17
N TYR A 237 17.23 8.90 7.37
CA TYR A 237 16.90 7.58 7.88
C TYR A 237 15.75 6.97 7.08
N LEU A 238 15.74 5.64 7.01
CA LEU A 238 14.72 4.89 6.27
C LEU A 238 13.35 5.04 6.93
N GLN A 239 12.33 5.31 6.12
CA GLN A 239 10.93 5.18 6.51
C GLN A 239 10.37 3.84 6.00
N GLN A 240 9.63 3.15 6.85
CA GLN A 240 9.14 1.80 6.62
C GLN A 240 7.62 1.72 6.73
N SER A 241 7.00 0.82 5.95
CA SER A 241 5.61 0.43 6.13
C SER A 241 5.46 -0.56 7.30
N THR A 242 5.73 -0.09 8.51
CA THR A 242 5.69 -0.85 9.77
C THR A 242 4.84 -0.12 10.81
N LYS A 243 4.52 -0.85 11.89
CA LYS A 243 3.86 -0.30 13.07
C LYS A 243 4.51 -0.86 14.32
N ASN A 244 5.19 -0.01 15.07
CA ASN A 244 6.02 -0.39 16.22
C ASN A 244 7.00 -1.51 15.87
N GLY A 245 7.64 -1.47 14.68
CA GLY A 245 8.57 -2.49 14.20
C GLY A 245 7.95 -3.78 13.66
N TRP A 246 6.62 -3.85 13.56
CA TRP A 246 5.91 -4.96 12.93
C TRP A 246 5.59 -4.63 11.48
N ARG A 247 5.85 -5.56 10.55
CA ARG A 247 5.44 -5.39 9.15
C ARG A 247 3.93 -5.15 9.04
N VAL A 248 3.57 -4.12 8.28
CA VAL A 248 2.19 -3.86 7.83
C VAL A 248 2.07 -4.24 6.35
N THR A 249 1.48 -5.41 6.09
CA THR A 249 1.13 -5.87 4.74
C THR A 249 -0.15 -5.18 4.26
N SER A 250 -0.43 -5.26 2.95
CA SER A 250 -1.68 -4.72 2.42
C SER A 250 -2.92 -5.44 2.96
N THR A 251 -2.79 -6.72 3.33
CA THR A 251 -3.84 -7.49 4.02
C THR A 251 -4.16 -6.86 5.36
N LYS A 252 -3.15 -6.61 6.20
CA LYS A 252 -3.34 -5.99 7.52
C LYS A 252 -3.87 -4.57 7.42
N ALA A 253 -3.34 -3.81 6.47
CA ALA A 253 -3.76 -2.42 6.26
C ALA A 253 -5.22 -2.32 5.78
N TYR A 254 -5.64 -3.16 4.83
CA TYR A 254 -6.91 -2.96 4.13
C TYR A 254 -7.95 -4.09 4.29
N LEU A 255 -7.56 -5.34 4.50
CA LEU A 255 -8.50 -6.47 4.52
C LEU A 255 -8.91 -6.89 5.93
N ASP A 256 -8.01 -6.83 6.91
CA ASP A 256 -8.25 -7.34 8.27
C ASP A 256 -9.48 -6.76 8.95
N GLN A 257 -9.69 -5.46 8.75
CA GLN A 257 -10.77 -4.70 9.37
C GLN A 257 -12.11 -4.91 8.66
N ILE A 258 -12.11 -5.43 7.44
CA ILE A 258 -13.30 -5.51 6.57
C ILE A 258 -13.66 -6.94 6.16
N LYS A 259 -12.86 -7.94 6.55
CA LYS A 259 -13.05 -9.35 6.18
C LYS A 259 -14.41 -9.93 6.59
N THR A 260 -15.12 -9.26 7.50
CA THR A 260 -16.46 -9.63 7.96
C THR A 260 -17.59 -8.91 7.21
N ARG A 261 -17.27 -7.99 6.27
CA ARG A 261 -18.28 -7.32 5.44
C ARG A 261 -19.05 -8.38 4.63
N PRO A 262 -20.39 -8.42 4.71
CA PRO A 262 -21.17 -9.48 4.07
C PRO A 262 -21.15 -9.41 2.53
N ASN A 263 -20.79 -8.25 1.97
CA ASN A 263 -20.72 -8.00 0.54
C ASN A 263 -19.32 -8.17 -0.06
N LEU A 264 -18.30 -8.46 0.77
CA LEU A 264 -16.93 -8.77 0.33
C LEU A 264 -16.65 -10.26 0.51
N HIS A 265 -16.33 -10.93 -0.59
CA HIS A 265 -15.96 -12.34 -0.60
C HIS A 265 -14.51 -12.49 -1.04
N ILE A 266 -13.70 -13.18 -0.24
CA ILE A 266 -12.29 -13.45 -0.54
C ILE A 266 -12.12 -14.95 -0.85
N LEU A 267 -11.45 -15.27 -1.94
CA LEU A 267 -11.08 -16.62 -2.33
C LEU A 267 -9.57 -16.74 -2.38
N THR A 268 -8.98 -17.53 -1.49
CA THR A 268 -7.54 -17.86 -1.54
C THR A 268 -7.31 -19.20 -2.23
N ASN A 269 -6.04 -19.54 -2.50
CA ASN A 269 -5.64 -20.75 -3.22
C ASN A 269 -6.42 -20.95 -4.54
N SER A 270 -6.72 -19.83 -5.21
CA SER A 270 -7.65 -19.76 -6.34
C SER A 270 -6.96 -19.07 -7.51
N TRP A 271 -6.51 -19.86 -8.49
CA TRP A 271 -5.72 -19.36 -9.61
C TRP A 271 -6.61 -18.91 -10.76
N ALA A 272 -6.68 -17.61 -11.05
CA ALA A 272 -7.38 -17.10 -12.23
C ALA A 272 -6.65 -17.55 -13.51
N SER A 273 -7.36 -18.27 -14.38
CA SER A 273 -6.77 -18.96 -15.54
C SER A 273 -7.18 -18.37 -16.88
N LYS A 274 -8.36 -17.77 -16.97
CA LYS A 274 -8.87 -17.17 -18.22
C LYS A 274 -10.03 -16.21 -17.95
N ILE A 275 -10.00 -15.05 -18.59
CA ILE A 275 -11.13 -14.09 -18.62
C ILE A 275 -12.14 -14.57 -19.66
N LEU A 276 -13.41 -14.52 -19.28
CA LEU A 276 -14.51 -14.80 -20.18
C LEU A 276 -14.95 -13.50 -20.84
N ILE A 277 -14.90 -13.48 -22.18
CA ILE A 277 -15.15 -12.28 -22.97
C ILE A 277 -16.30 -12.57 -23.94
N ASP A 278 -17.24 -11.64 -24.02
CA ASP A 278 -18.17 -11.57 -25.14
C ASP A 278 -17.49 -10.81 -26.29
N SER A 279 -17.16 -11.53 -27.36
CA SER A 279 -16.44 -10.98 -28.50
C SER A 279 -17.25 -9.99 -29.34
N LYS A 280 -18.59 -9.93 -29.16
CA LYS A 280 -19.44 -8.96 -29.86
C LYS A 280 -19.42 -7.61 -29.16
N SER A 281 -19.67 -7.60 -27.85
CA SER A 281 -19.70 -6.37 -27.05
C SER A 281 -18.33 -5.94 -26.55
N MET A 282 -17.29 -6.77 -26.70
CA MET A 282 -15.96 -6.55 -26.14
C MET A 282 -16.01 -6.28 -24.63
N ARG A 283 -16.78 -7.10 -23.92
CA ARG A 283 -16.96 -7.01 -22.46
C ARG A 283 -16.46 -8.27 -21.77
N ALA A 284 -15.83 -8.08 -20.61
CA ALA A 284 -15.59 -9.17 -19.66
C ALA A 284 -16.91 -9.57 -19.00
N ILE A 285 -17.27 -10.85 -19.07
CA ILE A 285 -18.50 -11.42 -18.52
C ILE A 285 -18.25 -12.38 -17.34
N GLY A 286 -16.98 -12.65 -17.03
CA GLY A 286 -16.60 -13.45 -15.87
C GLY A 286 -15.15 -13.93 -15.96
N VAL A 287 -14.80 -14.87 -15.08
CA VAL A 287 -13.45 -15.47 -15.03
C VAL A 287 -13.56 -16.95 -14.74
N HIS A 288 -12.66 -17.73 -15.36
CA HIS A 288 -12.34 -19.09 -14.97
C HIS A 288 -11.20 -19.08 -13.96
N TYR A 289 -11.36 -19.83 -12.88
CA TYR A 289 -10.33 -20.00 -11.86
C TYR A 289 -10.19 -21.46 -11.46
N ILE A 290 -9.00 -21.86 -11.04
CA ILE A 290 -8.69 -23.22 -10.59
C ILE A 290 -8.51 -23.20 -9.07
N ARG A 291 -9.29 -24.00 -8.36
CA ARG A 291 -9.22 -24.16 -6.90
C ARG A 291 -9.37 -25.64 -6.57
N ASP A 292 -8.51 -26.18 -5.72
CA ASP A 292 -8.49 -27.60 -5.33
C ASP A 292 -8.46 -28.55 -6.54
N GLY A 293 -7.67 -28.18 -7.57
CA GLY A 293 -7.55 -28.92 -8.83
C GLY A 293 -8.78 -28.86 -9.75
N LYS A 294 -9.84 -28.13 -9.38
CA LYS A 294 -11.09 -28.02 -10.15
C LYS A 294 -11.17 -26.69 -10.88
N LEU A 295 -11.56 -26.76 -12.15
CA LEU A 295 -11.89 -25.57 -12.94
C LEU A 295 -13.29 -25.07 -12.56
N ASN A 296 -13.35 -23.83 -12.12
CA ASN A 296 -14.57 -23.13 -11.71
C ASN A 296 -14.81 -21.91 -12.61
N LYS A 297 -15.99 -21.31 -12.47
CA LYS A 297 -16.40 -20.10 -13.20
C LYS A 297 -17.25 -19.22 -12.29
N VAL A 298 -17.04 -17.92 -12.41
CA VAL A 298 -17.88 -16.89 -11.78
C VAL A 298 -18.13 -15.75 -12.76
N LYS A 299 -19.35 -15.18 -12.75
CA LYS A 299 -19.75 -14.09 -13.65
C LYS A 299 -19.51 -12.72 -13.02
N VAL A 300 -19.21 -11.73 -13.85
CA VAL A 300 -19.13 -10.32 -13.44
C VAL A 300 -20.26 -9.52 -14.09
N LYS A 301 -20.89 -8.62 -13.33
CA LYS A 301 -22.00 -7.78 -13.80
C LYS A 301 -21.51 -6.42 -14.28
N ARG A 302 -20.63 -5.77 -13.52
CA ARG A 302 -20.11 -4.43 -13.81
C ARG A 302 -18.73 -4.53 -14.41
N GLU A 303 -17.68 -4.67 -13.59
CA GLU A 303 -16.29 -4.59 -14.04
C GLU A 303 -15.39 -5.71 -13.47
N LEU A 304 -14.50 -6.22 -14.31
CA LEU A 304 -13.40 -7.12 -13.91
C LEU A 304 -12.11 -6.29 -13.80
N ILE A 305 -11.44 -6.35 -12.65
CA ILE A 305 -10.22 -5.61 -12.36
C ILE A 305 -9.06 -6.59 -12.15
N LEU A 306 -7.99 -6.40 -12.91
CA LEU A 306 -6.75 -7.15 -12.73
C LEU A 306 -5.80 -6.34 -11.84
N SER A 307 -5.41 -6.94 -10.72
CA SER A 307 -4.43 -6.40 -9.76
C SER A 307 -3.44 -7.49 -9.36
N ALA A 308 -3.09 -8.35 -10.31
CA ALA A 308 -2.27 -9.53 -10.10
C ALA A 308 -0.76 -9.24 -10.24
N GLY A 309 -0.39 -7.98 -10.44
CA GLY A 309 0.99 -7.51 -10.53
C GLY A 309 1.55 -7.62 -11.94
N SER A 310 2.79 -7.15 -12.10
CA SER A 310 3.46 -6.98 -13.40
C SER A 310 3.59 -8.25 -14.23
N PHE A 311 3.44 -9.44 -13.66
CA PHE A 311 3.57 -10.68 -14.41
C PHE A 311 2.25 -11.42 -14.58
N GLU A 312 1.43 -11.56 -13.54
CA GLU A 312 0.19 -12.34 -13.66
C GLU A 312 -0.93 -11.59 -14.39
N SER A 313 -1.01 -10.26 -14.29
CA SER A 313 -1.99 -9.47 -15.04
C SER A 313 -1.79 -9.57 -16.56
N PRO A 314 -0.61 -9.27 -17.14
CA PRO A 314 -0.39 -9.44 -18.58
C PRO A 314 -0.49 -10.91 -19.01
N LYS A 315 -0.04 -11.86 -18.19
CA LYS A 315 -0.17 -13.29 -18.48
C LYS A 315 -1.64 -13.71 -18.59
N LEU A 316 -2.50 -13.26 -17.67
CA LEU A 316 -3.92 -13.56 -17.71
C LEU A 316 -4.60 -12.91 -18.93
N LEU A 317 -4.24 -11.68 -19.30
CA LEU A 317 -4.70 -11.05 -20.54
C LEU A 317 -4.33 -11.90 -21.77
N MET A 318 -3.06 -12.31 -21.88
CA MET A 318 -2.59 -13.11 -23.01
C MET A 318 -3.28 -14.49 -23.06
N LEU A 319 -3.43 -15.18 -21.92
CA LEU A 319 -4.16 -16.45 -21.82
C LEU A 319 -5.63 -16.32 -22.23
N SER A 320 -6.17 -15.11 -22.13
CA SER A 320 -7.55 -14.75 -22.50
C SER A 320 -7.69 -14.29 -23.95
N GLY A 321 -6.59 -14.26 -24.73
CA GLY A 321 -6.62 -13.82 -26.12
C GLY A 321 -6.42 -12.32 -26.32
N ILE A 322 -5.95 -11.60 -25.30
CA ILE A 322 -5.63 -10.17 -25.36
C ILE A 322 -4.11 -10.00 -25.22
N GLY A 323 -3.42 -9.67 -26.31
CA GLY A 323 -1.96 -9.57 -26.31
C GLY A 323 -1.35 -9.69 -27.70
N PRO A 324 -0.02 -9.87 -27.81
CA PRO A 324 0.67 -9.86 -29.10
C PRO A 324 0.19 -11.00 -29.99
N ARG A 325 -0.47 -10.66 -31.11
CA ARG A 325 -1.09 -11.63 -32.05
C ARG A 325 -0.18 -12.81 -32.38
N LYS A 326 1.07 -12.54 -32.75
CA LYS A 326 2.05 -13.57 -33.14
C LYS A 326 2.25 -14.61 -32.04
N ASN A 327 2.50 -14.17 -30.80
CA ASN A 327 2.72 -15.07 -29.67
C ASN A 327 1.46 -15.89 -29.32
N LEU A 328 0.28 -15.28 -29.43
CA LEU A 328 -0.99 -15.96 -29.20
C LEU A 328 -1.27 -17.03 -30.28
N GLU A 329 -1.07 -16.70 -31.55
CA GLU A 329 -1.27 -17.62 -32.69
C GLU A 329 -0.30 -18.81 -32.65
N GLU A 330 0.98 -18.58 -32.31
CA GLU A 330 1.99 -19.64 -32.13
C GLU A 330 1.56 -20.67 -31.07
N LEU A 331 0.94 -20.20 -29.98
CA LEU A 331 0.40 -21.06 -28.94
C LEU A 331 -1.00 -21.62 -29.28
N LYS A 332 -1.60 -21.23 -30.41
CA LYS A 332 -2.97 -21.54 -30.84
C LYS A 332 -4.05 -20.97 -29.91
N ILE A 333 -3.80 -19.82 -29.28
CA ILE A 333 -4.79 -19.06 -28.50
C ILE A 333 -5.58 -18.20 -29.48
N ASN A 334 -6.91 -18.22 -29.38
CA ASN A 334 -7.75 -17.36 -30.22
C ASN A 334 -7.50 -15.88 -29.88
N VAL A 335 -7.08 -15.10 -30.87
CA VAL A 335 -6.83 -13.66 -30.70
C VAL A 335 -8.16 -12.92 -30.68
N ILE A 336 -8.47 -12.33 -29.53
CA ILE A 336 -9.63 -11.46 -29.34
C ILE A 336 -9.23 -10.01 -29.62
N LYS A 337 -8.08 -9.59 -29.10
CA LYS A 337 -7.55 -8.24 -29.31
C LYS A 337 -6.03 -8.29 -29.36
N ASP A 338 -5.49 -7.75 -30.44
CA ASP A 338 -4.05 -7.54 -30.59
C ASP A 338 -3.65 -6.27 -29.83
N LEU A 339 -2.88 -6.44 -28.75
CA LEU A 339 -2.36 -5.37 -27.90
C LEU A 339 -0.90 -5.65 -27.52
N PRO A 340 -0.09 -4.62 -27.24
CA PRO A 340 1.32 -4.76 -26.86
C PRO A 340 1.51 -5.27 -25.41
N VAL A 341 0.70 -6.22 -24.96
CA VAL A 341 0.79 -6.79 -23.60
C VAL A 341 2.16 -7.47 -23.41
N GLY A 342 2.86 -7.11 -22.35
CA GLY A 342 4.21 -7.58 -22.04
C GLY A 342 5.30 -7.02 -22.95
N LYS A 343 4.99 -6.08 -23.86
CA LYS A 343 5.98 -5.56 -24.81
C LYS A 343 7.12 -4.79 -24.15
N THR A 344 6.84 -4.10 -23.05
CA THR A 344 7.81 -3.30 -22.31
C THR A 344 7.91 -3.83 -20.88
N LEU A 345 9.14 -3.95 -20.37
CA LEU A 345 9.44 -4.35 -19.01
C LEU A 345 10.67 -3.57 -18.53
N TYR A 346 10.55 -2.88 -17.40
CA TYR A 346 11.70 -2.31 -16.69
C TYR A 346 11.88 -3.02 -15.35
N GLU A 347 13.08 -2.94 -14.79
CA GLU A 347 13.46 -3.40 -13.46
C GLU A 347 14.57 -2.47 -12.94
N HIS A 348 14.48 -2.01 -11.68
CA HIS A 348 15.60 -1.31 -11.05
C HIS A 348 16.77 -2.28 -10.83
N VAL A 349 17.96 -1.84 -11.19
CA VAL A 349 19.18 -2.65 -11.07
C VAL A 349 20.16 -1.96 -10.14
N GLY A 350 20.82 -2.74 -9.30
CA GLY A 350 21.79 -2.22 -8.34
C GLY A 350 22.95 -3.18 -8.13
N VAL A 351 23.65 -3.02 -7.02
CA VAL A 351 24.80 -3.84 -6.64
C VAL A 351 24.84 -4.04 -5.13
N LEU A 352 25.15 -5.26 -4.67
CA LEU A 352 25.35 -5.54 -3.25
C LEU A 352 26.81 -5.25 -2.87
N GLY A 353 27.07 -4.03 -2.38
CA GLY A 353 28.40 -3.56 -1.99
C GLY A 353 28.59 -2.07 -2.32
N PRO A 354 29.69 -1.45 -1.85
CA PRO A 354 30.85 -2.06 -1.20
C PRO A 354 30.55 -2.60 0.21
N ILE A 355 31.40 -3.52 0.68
CA ILE A 355 31.31 -4.16 2.00
C ILE A 355 32.44 -3.65 2.89
N TYR A 356 32.14 -3.48 4.18
CA TYR A 356 33.10 -3.05 5.19
C TYR A 356 33.14 -4.03 6.37
N ILE A 357 34.30 -4.10 7.02
CA ILE A 357 34.52 -4.87 8.25
C ILE A 357 34.80 -3.91 9.39
N ILE A 358 34.12 -4.10 10.52
CA ILE A 358 34.41 -3.42 11.79
C ILE A 358 35.09 -4.42 12.70
N ARG A 359 36.41 -4.27 12.93
CA ARG A 359 37.18 -5.26 13.70
C ARG A 359 36.91 -5.22 15.20
N ASN A 360 36.60 -4.04 15.74
CA ASN A 360 36.48 -3.79 17.18
C ASN A 360 35.04 -3.41 17.56
N SER A 361 34.05 -4.17 17.10
CA SER A 361 32.65 -3.94 17.49
C SER A 361 32.28 -4.66 18.78
N SER A 362 31.46 -4.00 19.61
CA SER A 362 30.83 -4.58 20.82
C SER A 362 29.31 -4.71 20.70
N ASP A 363 28.73 -4.41 19.54
CA ASP A 363 27.27 -4.39 19.31
C ASP A 363 26.63 -5.79 19.16
N ASN A 364 27.44 -6.86 19.06
CA ASN A 364 27.01 -8.23 18.84
C ASN A 364 26.16 -8.45 17.57
N LEU A 365 26.28 -7.59 16.55
CA LEU A 365 25.57 -7.71 15.26
C LEU A 365 26.44 -8.40 14.19
N ASN A 366 27.08 -9.51 14.57
CA ASN A 366 28.04 -10.20 13.70
C ASN A 366 27.36 -11.06 12.64
N ASN A 367 26.21 -11.66 12.94
CA ASN A 367 25.49 -12.55 12.03
C ASN A 367 24.01 -12.70 12.42
N LEU A 368 23.24 -13.36 11.57
CA LEU A 368 21.81 -13.59 11.79
C LEU A 368 21.54 -14.36 13.08
N ASP A 369 22.34 -15.38 13.41
CA ASP A 369 22.17 -16.16 14.64
C ASP A 369 22.34 -15.30 15.91
N SER A 370 23.19 -14.27 15.85
CA SER A 370 23.42 -13.37 16.98
C SER A 370 22.23 -12.45 17.25
N VAL A 371 21.33 -12.24 16.28
CA VAL A 371 20.10 -11.44 16.42
C VAL A 371 18.83 -12.27 16.41
N ALA A 372 18.86 -13.50 15.90
CA ALA A 372 17.74 -14.43 15.86
C ALA A 372 17.61 -15.23 17.18
N ASN A 373 17.68 -14.54 18.32
CA ASN A 373 17.63 -15.14 19.65
C ASN A 373 16.36 -14.74 20.42
N PHE A 374 16.11 -15.39 21.56
CA PHE A 374 14.90 -15.17 22.35
C PHE A 374 14.79 -13.73 22.90
N PRO A 375 15.82 -13.14 23.53
CA PRO A 375 15.80 -11.72 23.91
C PRO A 375 15.41 -10.77 22.77
N SER A 376 16.04 -10.88 21.60
CA SER A 376 15.75 -10.02 20.45
C SER A 376 14.31 -10.19 19.94
N MET A 377 13.73 -11.40 20.06
CA MET A 377 12.31 -11.61 19.75
C MET A 377 11.39 -10.91 20.76
N ILE A 378 11.74 -10.90 22.04
CA ILE A 378 10.99 -10.13 23.06
C ILE A 378 11.10 -8.64 22.76
N ASP A 379 12.30 -8.14 22.49
CA ASP A 379 12.52 -6.72 22.13
C ASP A 379 11.69 -6.34 20.91
N TRP A 380 11.67 -7.17 19.87
CA TRP A 380 10.84 -6.95 18.69
C TRP A 380 9.35 -6.89 19.03
N THR A 381 8.86 -7.75 19.93
CA THR A 381 7.45 -7.66 20.34
C THR A 381 7.11 -6.37 21.10
N LEU A 382 8.12 -5.71 21.64
CA LEU A 382 8.03 -4.38 22.26
C LEU A 382 8.30 -3.24 21.26
N GLY A 383 8.68 -3.55 20.03
CA GLY A 383 8.98 -2.60 18.96
C GLY A 383 10.42 -2.09 18.96
N HIS A 384 11.35 -2.86 19.52
CA HIS A 384 12.76 -2.52 19.65
C HIS A 384 13.68 -3.60 19.08
N GLY A 385 14.96 -3.24 18.92
CA GLY A 385 16.02 -4.17 18.57
C GLY A 385 16.10 -4.52 17.08
N PRO A 386 17.15 -5.22 16.66
CA PRO A 386 17.52 -5.40 15.25
C PRO A 386 16.45 -6.12 14.41
N LEU A 387 15.60 -6.94 15.04
CA LEU A 387 14.53 -7.65 14.35
C LEU A 387 13.42 -6.74 13.82
N THR A 388 13.32 -5.48 14.26
CA THR A 388 12.41 -4.48 13.69
C THR A 388 12.92 -3.88 12.38
N SER A 389 14.21 -4.06 12.05
CA SER A 389 14.81 -3.59 10.81
C SER A 389 14.77 -4.67 9.72
N ASN A 390 14.76 -4.22 8.47
CA ASN A 390 14.88 -5.07 7.28
C ASN A 390 16.36 -5.24 6.83
N GLY A 391 17.30 -4.71 7.60
CA GLY A 391 18.74 -4.64 7.29
C GLY A 391 19.20 -3.28 6.75
N ILE A 392 18.32 -2.50 6.11
CA ILE A 392 18.54 -1.13 5.63
C ILE A 392 18.08 -0.13 6.69
N GLU A 393 18.86 0.92 6.93
CA GLU A 393 18.57 1.90 8.00
C GLU A 393 18.57 3.36 7.53
N ALA A 394 19.26 3.66 6.42
CA ALA A 394 19.34 5.01 5.87
C ALA A 394 19.49 4.98 4.34
N LEU A 395 19.06 6.06 3.69
CA LEU A 395 19.02 6.24 2.24
C LEU A 395 19.70 7.54 1.85
N LEU A 396 20.34 7.58 0.69
CA LEU A 396 20.83 8.78 0.03
C LEU A 396 20.39 8.80 -1.43
N TYR A 397 19.71 9.86 -1.87
CA TYR A 397 19.42 10.09 -3.28
C TYR A 397 20.43 11.09 -3.86
N MET A 398 21.02 10.73 -4.99
CA MET A 398 22.00 11.57 -5.67
C MET A 398 21.79 11.59 -7.19
N LYS A 399 22.43 12.57 -7.81
CA LYS A 399 22.48 12.74 -9.26
C LYS A 399 23.89 12.41 -9.76
N THR A 400 24.00 11.55 -10.77
CA THR A 400 25.28 11.26 -11.44
C THR A 400 25.37 11.99 -12.78
N ASN A 401 26.59 12.08 -13.31
CA ASN A 401 26.83 12.61 -14.65
C ASN A 401 26.39 11.66 -15.77
N PHE A 402 25.98 10.43 -15.44
CA PHE A 402 25.54 9.41 -16.39
C PHE A 402 24.01 9.33 -16.54
N SER A 403 23.27 10.18 -15.82
CA SER A 403 21.82 10.21 -15.89
C SER A 403 21.31 10.59 -17.28
N GLN A 404 20.21 9.96 -17.70
CA GLN A 404 19.51 10.35 -18.94
C GLN A 404 18.66 11.61 -18.76
N GLU A 405 18.35 11.98 -17.53
CA GLU A 405 17.43 13.07 -17.21
C GLU A 405 18.24 14.36 -17.04
N SER A 406 17.93 15.38 -17.84
CA SER A 406 18.69 16.65 -17.85
C SER A 406 18.41 17.54 -16.64
N ASP A 407 17.32 17.29 -15.91
CA ASP A 407 16.98 18.08 -14.73
C ASP A 407 17.93 17.72 -13.57
N PRO A 408 18.69 18.70 -13.02
CA PRO A 408 19.66 18.45 -11.96
C PRO A 408 19.03 18.02 -10.65
N LEU A 409 17.72 18.23 -10.46
CA LEU A 409 16.98 17.86 -9.25
C LEU A 409 16.30 16.48 -9.35
N TYR A 410 16.55 15.73 -10.42
CA TYR A 410 15.97 14.42 -10.66
C TYR A 410 16.99 13.30 -10.41
N PRO A 411 17.03 12.68 -9.22
CA PRO A 411 18.04 11.68 -8.89
C PRO A 411 17.88 10.41 -9.72
N ASP A 412 19.03 9.87 -10.11
CA ASP A 412 19.16 8.60 -10.83
C ASP A 412 19.76 7.48 -9.98
N ILE A 413 20.32 7.82 -8.82
CA ILE A 413 20.86 6.86 -7.87
C ILE A 413 20.18 7.00 -6.51
N GLU A 414 19.90 5.85 -5.92
CA GLU A 414 19.65 5.67 -4.49
C GLU A 414 20.77 4.82 -3.89
N ILE A 415 21.40 5.27 -2.81
CA ILE A 415 22.34 4.48 -2.01
C ILE A 415 21.63 4.09 -0.72
N MET A 416 21.32 2.80 -0.57
CA MET A 416 20.82 2.25 0.69
C MET A 416 21.99 1.83 1.57
N GLN A 417 22.05 2.34 2.80
CA GLN A 417 22.99 1.86 3.82
C GLN A 417 22.36 0.69 4.58
N SER A 418 23.05 -0.45 4.56
CA SER A 418 22.68 -1.64 5.30
C SER A 418 23.65 -1.89 6.44
N PHE A 419 23.14 -2.21 7.63
CA PHE A 419 24.00 -2.65 8.72
C PHE A 419 24.38 -4.13 8.63
N THR A 420 23.79 -4.87 7.70
CA THR A 420 24.14 -6.27 7.41
C THR A 420 24.95 -6.34 6.12
N SER A 421 25.44 -7.53 5.78
CA SER A 421 26.06 -7.80 4.48
C SER A 421 25.65 -9.19 3.98
N LEU A 422 26.09 -9.56 2.78
CA LEU A 422 25.97 -10.93 2.27
C LEU A 422 26.52 -12.00 3.22
N ALA A 423 27.53 -11.67 4.02
CA ALA A 423 28.14 -12.59 4.97
C ALA A 423 27.42 -12.64 6.34
N PHE A 424 26.42 -11.77 6.55
CA PHE A 424 25.66 -11.74 7.81
C PHE A 424 24.79 -12.99 7.99
N ASP A 425 24.29 -13.56 6.88
CA ASP A 425 23.55 -14.81 6.89
C ASP A 425 24.46 -15.98 6.57
N LYS A 426 24.88 -16.71 7.62
CA LYS A 426 25.62 -17.98 7.52
C LYS A 426 24.75 -19.12 6.98
N GLY A 427 23.44 -18.95 7.05
CA GLY A 427 22.47 -19.89 6.52
C GLY A 427 22.37 -19.78 5.00
N PRO A 428 21.61 -20.70 4.38
CA PRO A 428 21.44 -20.66 2.93
C PRO A 428 20.45 -19.57 2.48
N GLY A 429 19.82 -18.81 3.37
CA GLY A 429 18.66 -17.96 3.07
C GLY A 429 18.97 -16.89 2.02
N THR A 430 19.93 -16.02 2.33
CA THR A 430 20.37 -14.89 1.49
C THR A 430 21.04 -15.39 0.22
N ARG A 431 21.93 -16.40 0.34
CA ARG A 431 22.58 -17.02 -0.82
C ARG A 431 21.58 -17.62 -1.80
N ARG A 432 20.58 -18.38 -1.29
CA ARG A 432 19.49 -18.92 -2.13
C ARG A 432 18.67 -17.77 -2.70
N GLY A 433 18.20 -16.84 -1.87
CA GLY A 433 17.40 -15.67 -2.26
C GLY A 433 17.99 -14.84 -3.41
N LEU A 434 19.32 -14.80 -3.51
CA LEU A 434 20.04 -14.09 -4.57
C LEU A 434 20.52 -14.98 -5.73
N ASN A 435 20.33 -16.30 -5.62
CA ASN A 435 20.87 -17.29 -6.53
C ASN A 435 22.40 -17.26 -6.67
N LEU A 436 23.10 -16.88 -5.61
CA LEU A 436 24.56 -16.75 -5.61
C LEU A 436 25.23 -18.12 -5.71
N ARG A 437 26.29 -18.24 -6.52
CA ARG A 437 27.04 -19.50 -6.63
C ARG A 437 27.81 -19.83 -5.35
N ASP A 438 27.85 -21.11 -5.02
CA ASP A 438 28.50 -21.61 -3.81
C ASP A 438 30.02 -21.41 -3.79
N ASP A 439 30.68 -21.53 -4.94
CA ASP A 439 32.13 -21.33 -5.08
C ASP A 439 32.52 -19.87 -4.81
N ILE A 440 31.77 -18.92 -5.39
CA ILE A 440 31.95 -17.49 -5.14
C ILE A 440 31.72 -17.16 -3.67
N TYR A 441 30.67 -17.73 -3.07
CA TYR A 441 30.37 -17.46 -1.67
C TYR A 441 31.51 -17.88 -0.74
N LYS A 442 32.05 -19.09 -0.94
CA LYS A 442 33.16 -19.61 -0.14
C LYS A 442 34.44 -18.80 -0.27
N GLU A 443 34.71 -18.29 -1.47
CA GLU A 443 35.93 -17.53 -1.71
C GLU A 443 35.85 -16.09 -1.17
N ILE A 444 34.66 -15.47 -1.25
CA ILE A 444 34.50 -14.03 -0.99
C ILE A 444 33.80 -13.72 0.35
N PHE A 445 32.77 -14.47 0.74
CA PHE A 445 31.94 -14.11 1.90
C PHE A 445 32.17 -15.00 3.13
N GLU A 446 32.44 -16.30 2.93
CA GLU A 446 32.78 -17.22 4.04
C GLU A 446 33.94 -16.71 4.94
N PRO A 447 35.02 -16.09 4.40
CA PRO A 447 36.11 -15.59 5.24
C PRO A 447 35.71 -14.47 6.22
N ILE A 448 34.57 -13.82 6.01
CA ILE A 448 34.10 -12.65 6.78
C ILE A 448 32.78 -12.90 7.54
N GLU A 449 32.24 -14.12 7.55
CA GLU A 449 30.97 -14.49 8.23
C GLU A 449 30.97 -14.27 9.76
N ASN A 450 32.15 -14.25 10.37
CA ASN A 450 32.31 -14.04 11.81
C ASN A 450 32.74 -12.60 12.15
N CYS A 451 32.85 -11.74 11.14
CA CYS A 451 33.18 -10.34 11.32
C CYS A 451 31.90 -9.50 11.46
N ARG A 452 31.97 -8.41 12.22
CA ARG A 452 30.95 -7.36 12.12
C ARG A 452 31.09 -6.70 10.75
N THR A 453 30.10 -6.89 9.89
CA THR A 453 30.13 -6.36 8.52
C THR A 453 28.90 -5.53 8.22
N PHE A 454 29.07 -4.54 7.36
CA PHE A 454 27.98 -3.74 6.81
C PHE A 454 28.24 -3.48 5.33
N GLN A 455 27.22 -3.08 4.58
CA GLN A 455 27.36 -2.81 3.16
C GLN A 455 26.48 -1.67 2.70
N TYR A 456 26.78 -1.16 1.51
CA TYR A 456 25.89 -0.28 0.78
C TYR A 456 25.21 -1.05 -0.36
N VAL A 457 24.05 -0.55 -0.79
CA VAL A 457 23.34 -1.05 -1.98
C VAL A 457 23.00 0.16 -2.85
N PRO A 458 23.90 0.55 -3.78
CA PRO A 458 23.56 1.46 -4.84
C PRO A 458 22.52 0.85 -5.79
N LEU A 459 21.51 1.63 -6.12
CA LEU A 459 20.39 1.27 -6.99
C LEU A 459 20.21 2.35 -8.06
N LEU A 460 20.11 1.91 -9.32
CA LEU A 460 19.78 2.75 -10.46
C LEU A 460 18.25 2.88 -10.59
N LEU A 461 17.78 4.13 -10.55
CA LEU A 461 16.35 4.47 -10.53
C LEU A 461 15.75 4.60 -11.94
N GLN A 462 16.53 5.06 -12.92
CA GLN A 462 16.11 5.12 -14.33
C GLN A 462 17.04 4.27 -15.22
N PRO A 463 16.93 2.93 -15.15
CA PRO A 463 17.69 2.03 -16.00
C PRO A 463 17.35 2.22 -17.48
N ARG A 464 18.38 2.20 -18.34
CA ARG A 464 18.21 2.30 -19.80
C ARG A 464 17.61 1.03 -20.41
N THR A 465 17.90 -0.10 -19.78
CA THR A 465 17.51 -1.43 -20.24
C THR A 465 16.00 -1.58 -20.32
N LYS A 466 15.52 -2.07 -21.47
CA LYS A 466 14.10 -2.43 -21.70
C LYS A 466 13.99 -3.88 -22.12
N GLY A 467 13.19 -4.64 -21.38
CA GLY A 467 12.85 -6.00 -21.74
C GLY A 467 11.41 -6.16 -22.24
N SER A 468 11.01 -7.43 -22.38
CA SER A 468 9.64 -7.85 -22.69
C SER A 468 9.30 -9.20 -22.06
N MET A 469 8.03 -9.55 -22.08
CA MET A 469 7.46 -10.77 -21.54
C MET A 469 6.44 -11.36 -22.54
N LEU A 470 6.54 -12.66 -22.79
CA LEU A 470 5.63 -13.42 -23.66
C LEU A 470 5.14 -14.68 -22.98
N LEU A 471 4.03 -15.25 -23.45
CA LEU A 471 3.65 -16.59 -23.03
C LEU A 471 4.59 -17.63 -23.62
N LYS A 472 5.04 -18.57 -22.78
CA LYS A 472 5.72 -19.80 -23.19
C LYS A 472 4.75 -20.96 -23.38
N SER A 473 3.59 -20.91 -22.74
CA SER A 473 2.60 -21.99 -22.70
C SER A 473 1.20 -21.45 -22.46
N LYS A 474 0.20 -22.23 -22.88
CA LYS A 474 -1.22 -22.05 -22.51
C LYS A 474 -1.55 -22.50 -21.09
N ASN A 475 -0.65 -23.25 -20.44
CA ASN A 475 -0.87 -23.71 -19.09
C ASN A 475 -0.71 -22.52 -18.11
N PRO A 476 -1.76 -22.12 -17.37
CA PRO A 476 -1.71 -20.95 -16.49
C PRO A 476 -0.69 -21.08 -15.35
N PHE A 477 -0.26 -22.28 -14.99
CA PHE A 477 0.75 -22.53 -13.96
C PHE A 477 2.18 -22.42 -14.48
N LYS A 478 2.39 -22.31 -15.80
CA LYS A 478 3.73 -22.16 -16.36
C LYS A 478 4.14 -20.69 -16.35
N ARG A 479 5.39 -20.46 -15.97
CA ARG A 479 6.00 -19.12 -16.02
C ARG A 479 6.05 -18.60 -17.46
N PRO A 480 5.94 -17.28 -17.65
CA PRO A 480 6.14 -16.67 -18.95
C PRO A 480 7.61 -16.81 -19.39
N PHE A 481 7.87 -16.45 -20.64
CA PHE A 481 9.20 -16.19 -21.14
C PHE A 481 9.49 -14.71 -20.98
N PHE A 482 10.65 -14.37 -20.42
CA PHE A 482 11.14 -13.01 -20.33
C PHE A 482 12.26 -12.81 -21.34
N ASN A 483 12.35 -11.64 -21.93
CA ASN A 483 13.49 -11.21 -22.73
C ASN A 483 14.02 -9.93 -22.08
N TYR A 484 15.07 -10.05 -21.27
CA TYR A 484 15.64 -8.96 -20.50
C TYR A 484 17.12 -9.23 -20.32
N THR A 485 17.98 -8.26 -20.63
CA THR A 485 19.42 -8.37 -20.42
C THR A 485 19.97 -7.18 -19.66
N PHE A 486 20.67 -7.43 -18.54
CA PHE A 486 21.15 -6.35 -17.68
C PHE A 486 22.36 -5.64 -18.28
N PHE A 487 22.45 -4.33 -18.05
CA PHE A 487 23.61 -3.49 -18.39
C PHE A 487 23.98 -3.51 -19.88
N GLU A 488 22.99 -3.48 -20.76
CA GLU A 488 23.23 -3.35 -22.21
C GLU A 488 24.10 -2.12 -22.51
N GLU A 489 23.81 -1.01 -21.82
CA GLU A 489 24.53 0.26 -21.84
C GLU A 489 25.49 0.36 -20.65
N ASP A 490 26.75 0.72 -20.91
CA ASP A 490 27.80 0.77 -19.88
C ASP A 490 27.69 2.02 -18.97
N ASP A 491 26.92 3.03 -19.38
CA ASP A 491 26.60 4.20 -18.54
C ASP A 491 25.84 3.79 -17.27
N ASP A 492 24.97 2.77 -17.33
CA ASP A 492 24.23 2.27 -16.17
C ASP A 492 25.20 1.65 -15.13
N VAL A 493 26.26 0.99 -15.60
CA VAL A 493 27.33 0.46 -14.73
C VAL A 493 28.18 1.61 -14.17
N SER A 494 28.49 2.60 -14.99
CA SER A 494 29.30 3.76 -14.60
C SER A 494 28.61 4.59 -13.52
N ALA A 495 27.29 4.79 -13.60
CA ALA A 495 26.49 5.43 -12.55
C ALA A 495 26.57 4.68 -11.22
N LEU A 496 26.48 3.34 -11.25
CA LEU A 496 26.63 2.51 -10.05
C LEU A 496 28.04 2.56 -9.47
N VAL A 497 29.09 2.63 -10.31
CA VAL A 497 30.47 2.81 -9.85
C VAL A 497 30.66 4.19 -9.20
N GLU A 498 30.06 5.25 -9.75
CA GLU A 498 30.08 6.59 -9.14
C GLU A 498 29.40 6.58 -7.76
N ALA A 499 28.28 5.88 -7.64
CA ALA A 499 27.58 5.70 -6.36
C ALA A 499 28.42 4.92 -5.33
N ILE A 500 29.17 3.88 -5.75
CA ILE A 500 30.11 3.17 -4.89
C ILE A 500 31.21 4.11 -4.38
N LYS A 501 31.77 4.95 -5.26
CA LYS A 501 32.81 5.93 -4.90
C LYS A 501 32.27 6.96 -3.91
N GLU A 502 31.02 7.38 -4.07
CA GLU A 502 30.37 8.28 -3.13
C GLU A 502 30.17 7.63 -1.76
N ALA A 503 29.70 6.38 -1.71
CA ALA A 503 29.62 5.62 -0.47
C ALA A 503 30.99 5.51 0.22
N ILE A 504 32.07 5.24 -0.54
CA ILE A 504 33.45 5.22 -0.01
C ILE A 504 33.88 6.59 0.52
N ARG A 505 33.52 7.68 -0.17
CA ARG A 505 33.80 9.05 0.30
C ARG A 505 33.12 9.32 1.64
N ILE A 506 31.85 8.93 1.77
CA ILE A 506 31.06 9.06 3.02
C ILE A 506 31.68 8.21 4.14
N THR A 507 32.09 6.97 3.87
CA THR A 507 32.71 6.11 4.91
C THR A 507 34.07 6.62 5.40
N ASN A 508 34.72 7.52 4.66
CA ASN A 508 36.02 8.10 5.02
C ASN A 508 35.92 9.44 5.80
N THR A 509 34.72 9.88 6.16
CA THR A 509 34.51 11.13 6.91
C THR A 509 34.84 11.00 8.39
N GLU A 510 34.85 12.12 9.13
CA GLU A 510 35.17 12.10 10.56
C GLU A 510 34.11 11.32 11.36
N SER A 511 32.84 11.36 10.95
CA SER A 511 31.73 10.58 11.54
C SER A 511 32.00 9.07 11.64
N PHE A 512 32.77 8.49 10.72
CA PHE A 512 33.10 7.05 10.73
C PHE A 512 34.34 6.68 11.55
N LYS A 513 35.11 7.66 12.01
CA LYS A 513 36.41 7.43 12.65
C LYS A 513 36.35 6.53 13.89
N ASN A 514 35.28 6.63 14.67
CA ASN A 514 35.08 5.78 15.85
C ASN A 514 34.76 4.32 15.50
N LEU A 515 34.21 4.07 14.31
CA LEU A 515 33.89 2.73 13.83
C LEU A 515 35.09 2.04 13.18
N GLN A 516 36.09 2.81 12.71
CA GLN A 516 37.28 2.31 12.01
C GLN A 516 36.93 1.25 10.94
N PRO A 517 36.04 1.59 9.98
CA PRO A 517 35.57 0.63 8.99
C PRO A 517 36.67 0.32 7.99
N ASP A 518 37.00 -0.97 7.83
CA ASP A 518 37.93 -1.44 6.81
C ASP A 518 37.17 -1.81 5.54
N LEU A 519 37.45 -1.12 4.43
CA LEU A 519 36.88 -1.46 3.13
C LEU A 519 37.34 -2.85 2.68
N TYR A 520 36.39 -3.77 2.50
CA TYR A 520 36.66 -5.13 2.07
C TYR A 520 36.83 -5.22 0.55
N THR A 521 38.06 -5.40 0.10
CA THR A 521 38.45 -5.56 -1.32
C THR A 521 39.15 -6.90 -1.55
N PRO A 522 38.40 -8.02 -1.55
CA PRO A 522 38.96 -9.33 -1.87
C PRO A 522 39.49 -9.35 -3.30
N THR A 523 40.36 -10.31 -3.59
CA THR A 523 40.66 -10.62 -4.99
C THR A 523 39.42 -11.26 -5.60
N LEU A 524 38.92 -10.69 -6.70
CA LEU A 524 37.76 -11.24 -7.39
C LEU A 524 38.21 -12.39 -8.29
N PRO A 525 37.73 -13.63 -8.12
CA PRO A 525 38.22 -14.79 -8.88
C PRO A 525 37.96 -14.68 -10.38
N PHE A 526 36.98 -13.86 -10.77
CA PHE A 526 36.57 -13.59 -12.13
C PHE A 526 37.27 -12.37 -12.77
N CYS A 527 38.00 -11.59 -11.97
CA CYS A 527 38.79 -10.44 -12.40
C CYS A 527 40.12 -10.33 -11.59
N PRO A 528 40.99 -11.36 -11.63
CA PRO A 528 42.10 -11.49 -10.69
C PRO A 528 43.21 -10.46 -10.89
N ASP A 529 43.40 -9.98 -12.12
CA ASP A 529 44.51 -9.09 -12.51
C ASP A 529 44.16 -7.59 -12.45
N ILE A 530 43.02 -7.23 -11.85
CA ILE A 530 42.57 -5.85 -11.73
C ILE A 530 43.02 -5.26 -10.38
N GLU A 531 43.55 -4.04 -10.42
CA GLU A 531 43.92 -3.28 -9.23
C GLU A 531 42.71 -3.09 -8.30
N LYS A 532 42.84 -3.53 -7.04
CA LYS A 532 41.78 -3.50 -6.03
C LYS A 532 41.31 -2.07 -5.77
N GLY A 533 39.99 -1.88 -5.71
CA GLY A 533 39.38 -0.58 -5.44
C GLY A 533 39.42 0.43 -6.61
N SER A 534 40.04 0.09 -7.75
CA SER A 534 40.00 0.92 -8.96
C SER A 534 38.60 0.95 -9.60
N ASP A 535 38.35 1.91 -10.50
CA ASP A 535 37.08 1.97 -11.25
C ASP A 535 36.81 0.68 -12.04
N LYS A 536 37.86 0.05 -12.59
CA LYS A 536 37.75 -1.26 -13.28
C LYS A 536 37.39 -2.40 -12.33
N TYR A 537 37.86 -2.35 -11.08
CA TYR A 537 37.50 -3.33 -10.06
C TYR A 537 36.01 -3.22 -9.74
N TRP A 538 35.51 -2.00 -9.56
CA TRP A 538 34.10 -1.76 -9.26
C TRP A 538 33.17 -2.04 -10.44
N ASP A 539 33.56 -1.74 -11.69
CA ASP A 539 32.81 -2.18 -12.88
C ASP A 539 32.65 -3.70 -12.85
N CYS A 540 33.76 -4.43 -12.69
CA CYS A 540 33.71 -5.88 -12.62
C CYS A 540 32.84 -6.37 -11.45
N TYR A 541 32.95 -5.74 -10.28
CA TYR A 541 32.13 -6.06 -9.11
C TYR A 541 30.62 -5.86 -9.38
N VAL A 542 30.21 -4.73 -9.97
CA VAL A 542 28.80 -4.41 -10.31
C VAL A 542 28.19 -5.46 -11.23
N ARG A 543 28.93 -5.90 -12.25
CA ARG A 543 28.47 -6.91 -13.21
C ARG A 543 28.30 -8.30 -12.59
N HIS A 544 29.07 -8.60 -11.55
CA HIS A 544 29.02 -9.90 -10.89
C HIS A 544 27.99 -9.95 -9.77
N PHE A 545 27.99 -8.95 -8.87
CA PHE A 545 27.10 -8.84 -7.72
C PHE A 545 25.88 -7.95 -7.96
N THR A 546 25.37 -8.03 -9.18
CA THR A 546 24.15 -7.33 -9.58
C THR A 546 22.99 -7.68 -8.64
N ALA A 547 22.33 -6.65 -8.13
CA ALA A 547 21.15 -6.74 -7.29
C ALA A 547 19.91 -6.34 -8.10
N THR A 548 18.79 -6.99 -7.84
CA THR A 548 17.46 -6.51 -8.27
C THR A 548 16.62 -6.31 -7.02
N LEU A 549 15.81 -5.25 -6.96
CA LEU A 549 14.89 -5.01 -5.84
C LEU A 549 13.43 -5.32 -6.20
N HIS A 550 13.22 -5.95 -7.35
CA HIS A 550 11.96 -6.58 -7.74
C HIS A 550 10.87 -5.55 -8.04
N HIS A 551 11.27 -4.49 -8.74
CA HIS A 551 10.43 -3.37 -9.13
C HIS A 551 9.98 -3.46 -10.59
N GLN A 552 9.55 -4.65 -11.02
CA GLN A 552 9.16 -4.85 -12.41
C GLN A 552 7.89 -4.08 -12.76
N ILE A 553 7.90 -3.33 -13.87
CA ILE A 553 6.79 -2.46 -14.30
C ILE A 553 6.59 -2.47 -15.83
N ALA A 554 5.62 -1.69 -16.32
CA ALA A 554 5.33 -1.40 -17.72
C ALA A 554 4.81 -2.54 -18.60
N THR A 555 4.61 -3.74 -18.05
CA THR A 555 4.11 -4.91 -18.81
C THR A 555 2.65 -4.76 -19.28
N THR A 556 1.91 -3.84 -18.66
CA THR A 556 0.58 -3.39 -19.10
C THR A 556 0.53 -1.86 -19.18
N LYS A 557 1.58 -1.25 -19.73
CA LYS A 557 1.82 0.19 -19.81
C LYS A 557 0.56 1.03 -20.06
N MET A 558 0.39 2.07 -19.25
CA MET A 558 -0.62 3.10 -19.43
C MET A 558 -0.18 4.11 -20.49
N GLY A 559 -1.09 4.48 -21.39
CA GLY A 559 -0.84 5.50 -22.38
C GLY A 559 -2.07 5.81 -23.25
N PRO A 560 -2.06 6.96 -23.96
CA PRO A 560 -3.11 7.28 -24.91
C PRO A 560 -3.14 6.27 -26.06
N LYS A 561 -4.26 6.21 -26.78
CA LYS A 561 -4.43 5.28 -27.92
C LYS A 561 -3.38 5.48 -29.04
N SER A 562 -2.75 6.65 -29.11
CA SER A 562 -1.66 6.95 -30.04
C SER A 562 -0.33 6.30 -29.63
N ASP A 563 -0.14 5.95 -28.36
CA ASP A 563 1.04 5.21 -27.90
C ASP A 563 0.92 3.73 -28.31
N LYS A 564 1.83 3.29 -29.18
CA LYS A 564 1.87 1.92 -29.73
C LYS A 564 2.33 0.87 -28.73
N GLU A 565 2.74 1.27 -27.53
CA GLU A 565 3.09 0.39 -26.42
C GLU A 565 2.04 0.38 -25.31
N ALA A 566 1.00 1.22 -25.41
CA ALA A 566 -0.04 1.29 -24.40
C ALA A 566 -0.98 0.07 -24.45
N VAL A 567 -1.26 -0.48 -23.28
CA VAL A 567 -2.20 -1.59 -23.05
C VAL A 567 -3.48 -1.08 -22.40
N VAL A 568 -3.35 -0.13 -21.48
CA VAL A 568 -4.47 0.55 -20.82
C VAL A 568 -4.45 2.04 -21.11
N ASN A 569 -5.63 2.67 -21.06
CA ASN A 569 -5.75 4.13 -21.14
C ASN A 569 -5.48 4.80 -19.79
N GLU A 570 -5.58 6.14 -19.74
CA GLU A 570 -5.39 6.96 -18.55
C GLU A 570 -6.38 6.67 -17.41
N ARG A 571 -7.52 6.01 -17.73
CA ARG A 571 -8.48 5.49 -16.75
C ARG A 571 -8.28 4.01 -16.45
N LEU A 572 -7.13 3.44 -16.80
CA LEU A 572 -6.75 2.04 -16.53
C LEU A 572 -7.61 0.98 -17.23
N LYS A 573 -8.48 1.37 -18.17
CA LYS A 573 -9.26 0.43 -18.99
C LYS A 573 -8.37 -0.16 -20.07
N VAL A 574 -8.46 -1.47 -20.25
CA VAL A 574 -7.76 -2.16 -21.35
C VAL A 574 -8.28 -1.63 -22.68
N HIS A 575 -7.38 -1.24 -23.58
CA HIS A 575 -7.76 -0.61 -24.85
C HIS A 575 -8.71 -1.50 -25.66
N GLY A 576 -9.92 -0.97 -25.92
CA GLY A 576 -10.99 -1.67 -26.62
C GLY A 576 -11.96 -2.45 -25.73
N PHE A 577 -11.87 -2.30 -24.40
CA PHE A 577 -12.82 -2.87 -23.44
C PHE A 577 -13.38 -1.78 -22.54
N GLU A 578 -14.68 -1.82 -22.27
CA GLU A 578 -15.33 -0.85 -21.38
C GLU A 578 -15.28 -1.23 -19.90
N ASN A 579 -15.19 -2.53 -19.59
CA ASN A 579 -15.37 -3.05 -18.24
C ASN A 579 -14.27 -4.02 -17.77
N LEU A 580 -13.09 -3.89 -18.38
CA LEU A 580 -11.90 -4.63 -18.01
C LEU A 580 -10.78 -3.63 -17.72
N ARG A 581 -10.24 -3.65 -16.50
CA ARG A 581 -9.14 -2.77 -16.08
C ARG A 581 -7.92 -3.55 -15.63
N VAL A 582 -6.76 -2.92 -15.74
CA VAL A 582 -5.55 -3.34 -15.01
C VAL A 582 -5.19 -2.23 -14.04
N ALA A 583 -5.19 -2.54 -12.76
CA ALA A 583 -4.87 -1.62 -11.66
C ALA A 583 -3.83 -2.28 -10.77
N ASP A 584 -2.58 -2.26 -11.23
CA ASP A 584 -1.38 -2.66 -10.51
C ASP A 584 -0.16 -1.95 -11.11
N ILE A 585 1.03 -2.23 -10.59
CA ILE A 585 2.28 -1.56 -10.97
C ILE A 585 2.71 -1.81 -12.43
N GLY A 586 2.11 -2.78 -13.13
CA GLY A 586 2.40 -3.04 -14.54
C GLY A 586 1.96 -1.89 -15.46
N ILE A 587 1.09 -1.00 -14.98
CA ILE A 587 0.61 0.17 -15.73
C ILE A 587 1.61 1.34 -15.73
N ILE A 588 2.57 1.35 -14.81
CA ILE A 588 3.55 2.44 -14.68
C ILE A 588 4.37 2.53 -15.98
N PRO A 589 4.38 3.68 -16.68
CA PRO A 589 4.92 3.76 -18.04
C PRO A 589 6.45 3.93 -18.12
N LYS A 590 7.07 4.44 -17.05
CA LYS A 590 8.52 4.67 -16.92
C LYS A 590 8.98 4.35 -15.49
N PRO A 591 10.25 3.90 -15.30
CA PRO A 591 10.82 3.69 -13.97
C PRO A 591 10.65 4.92 -13.08
N PRO A 592 10.07 4.76 -11.88
CA PRO A 592 9.93 5.87 -10.95
C PRO A 592 11.15 6.01 -10.03
N THR A 593 11.35 7.20 -9.46
CA THR A 593 12.33 7.44 -8.38
C THR A 593 11.84 6.87 -7.04
N GLY A 594 11.78 5.54 -6.91
CA GLY A 594 11.50 4.90 -5.63
C GLY A 594 11.05 3.45 -5.71
N HIS A 595 10.67 2.92 -4.55
CA HIS A 595 10.17 1.57 -4.36
C HIS A 595 8.67 1.47 -4.70
N THR A 596 8.30 0.45 -5.49
CA THR A 596 6.99 0.40 -6.18
C THR A 596 5.80 0.00 -5.31
N THR A 597 5.99 -0.34 -4.03
CA THR A 597 4.89 -0.80 -3.16
C THR A 597 3.87 0.31 -2.90
N SER A 598 4.35 1.52 -2.56
CA SER A 598 3.52 2.71 -2.30
C SER A 598 2.72 3.13 -3.56
N TYR A 599 3.36 3.11 -4.73
CA TYR A 599 2.73 3.34 -6.02
C TYR A 599 1.58 2.37 -6.25
N SER A 600 1.75 1.09 -5.89
CA SER A 600 0.68 0.10 -6.00
C SER A 600 -0.54 0.47 -5.14
N TYR A 601 -0.34 0.93 -3.90
CA TYR A 601 -1.46 1.39 -3.06
C TYR A 601 -2.17 2.60 -3.67
N VAL A 602 -1.43 3.60 -4.14
CA VAL A 602 -2.01 4.81 -4.75
C VAL A 602 -2.72 4.52 -6.06
N ILE A 603 -2.18 3.63 -6.91
CA ILE A 603 -2.87 3.12 -8.09
C ILE A 603 -4.21 2.48 -7.68
N GLY A 604 -4.23 1.72 -6.58
CA GLY A 604 -5.45 1.14 -6.03
C GLY A 604 -6.48 2.19 -5.59
N GLU A 605 -6.07 3.24 -4.87
CA GLU A 605 -6.96 4.33 -4.48
C GLU A 605 -7.53 5.06 -5.70
N LYS A 606 -6.66 5.41 -6.65
CA LYS A 606 -7.04 6.11 -7.87
C LYS A 606 -7.98 5.30 -8.74
N ALA A 607 -7.68 4.01 -8.92
CA ALA A 607 -8.55 3.09 -9.63
C ALA A 607 -9.93 3.02 -8.96
N SER A 608 -9.98 2.98 -7.63
CA SER A 608 -11.23 2.96 -6.88
C SER A 608 -12.06 4.22 -7.12
N GLN A 609 -11.44 5.40 -7.10
CA GLN A 609 -12.12 6.67 -7.44
C GLN A 609 -12.68 6.62 -8.86
N MET A 610 -11.86 6.22 -9.84
CA MET A 610 -12.28 6.15 -11.24
C MET A 610 -13.43 5.16 -11.46
N ILE A 611 -13.42 4.01 -10.79
CA ILE A 611 -14.49 3.00 -10.88
C ILE A 611 -15.79 3.52 -10.27
N LEU A 612 -15.70 4.18 -9.11
CA LEU A 612 -16.87 4.76 -8.44
C LEU A 612 -17.49 5.90 -9.25
N GLU A 613 -16.65 6.79 -9.82
CA GLU A 613 -17.07 7.84 -10.76
C GLU A 613 -17.79 7.25 -11.97
N ASP A 614 -17.17 6.27 -12.65
CA ASP A 614 -17.74 5.64 -13.84
C ASP A 614 -19.07 4.93 -13.51
N SER A 615 -19.15 4.26 -12.34
CA SER A 615 -20.38 3.64 -11.84
C SER A 615 -21.48 4.67 -11.56
N GLU A 616 -21.14 5.84 -11.02
CA GLU A 616 -22.10 6.92 -10.80
C GLU A 616 -22.61 7.52 -12.10
N LEU A 617 -21.71 7.80 -13.06
CA LEU A 617 -22.09 8.29 -14.39
C LEU A 617 -23.03 7.31 -15.10
N GLN A 618 -22.76 6.01 -15.02
CA GLN A 618 -23.64 4.98 -15.56
C GLN A 618 -25.02 4.99 -14.88
N ARG A 619 -25.08 5.12 -13.55
CA ARG A 619 -26.35 5.24 -12.80
C ARG A 619 -27.13 6.48 -13.24
N ASN A 620 -26.47 7.62 -13.38
CA ASN A 620 -27.11 8.88 -13.79
C ASN A 620 -27.64 8.80 -15.24
N ALA A 621 -26.89 8.18 -16.15
CA ALA A 621 -27.36 7.92 -17.51
C ALA A 621 -28.61 7.01 -17.55
N LEU A 622 -28.63 5.96 -16.73
CA LEU A 622 -29.80 5.08 -16.57
C LEU A 622 -31.01 5.84 -15.99
N ARG A 623 -30.81 6.70 -14.98
CA ARG A 623 -31.88 7.54 -14.42
C ARG A 623 -32.49 8.47 -15.47
N ARG A 624 -31.66 9.13 -16.28
CA ARG A 624 -32.12 10.00 -17.38
C ARG A 624 -32.89 9.23 -18.44
N LYS A 625 -32.39 8.06 -18.88
CA LYS A 625 -33.09 7.20 -19.84
C LYS A 625 -34.46 6.76 -19.31
N ARG A 626 -34.53 6.40 -18.02
CA ARG A 626 -35.78 6.07 -17.33
C ARG A 626 -36.76 7.25 -17.33
N GLU A 627 -36.30 8.46 -17.01
CA GLU A 627 -37.14 9.67 -17.01
C GLU A 627 -37.67 10.00 -18.40
N ILE A 628 -36.85 9.90 -19.44
CA ILE A 628 -37.26 10.09 -20.83
C ILE A 628 -38.30 9.05 -21.23
N ALA A 629 -38.07 7.77 -20.91
CA ALA A 629 -39.02 6.70 -21.21
C ALA A 629 -40.35 6.90 -20.48
N LYS A 630 -40.31 7.34 -19.21
CA LYS A 630 -41.53 7.69 -18.46
C LYS A 630 -42.26 8.87 -19.10
N ARG A 631 -41.58 9.94 -19.50
CA ARG A 631 -42.20 11.07 -20.19
C ARG A 631 -42.87 10.62 -21.49
N LYS A 632 -42.17 9.88 -22.35
CA LYS A 632 -42.75 9.30 -23.58
C LYS A 632 -44.00 8.46 -23.30
N TYR A 633 -43.94 7.61 -22.27
CA TYR A 633 -45.09 6.80 -21.86
C TYR A 633 -46.26 7.64 -21.34
N PHE A 634 -45.99 8.68 -20.53
CA PHE A 634 -47.01 9.60 -20.03
C PHE A 634 -47.63 10.47 -21.15
N ASP A 635 -46.83 10.95 -22.09
CA ASP A 635 -47.30 11.75 -23.23
C ASP A 635 -48.19 10.91 -24.13
N TRP A 636 -47.79 9.66 -24.38
CA TRP A 636 -48.65 8.68 -25.07
C TRP A 636 -49.96 8.40 -24.32
N GLN A 637 -49.92 8.24 -22.99
CA GLN A 637 -51.15 8.02 -22.20
C GLN A 637 -52.13 9.20 -22.28
N LYS A 638 -51.62 10.42 -22.42
CA LYS A 638 -52.45 11.62 -22.56
C LYS A 638 -53.01 11.80 -23.97
N ASN A 639 -52.27 11.37 -24.99
CA ASN A 639 -52.65 11.51 -26.39
C ASN A 639 -52.34 10.24 -27.20
N PRO A 640 -53.19 9.19 -27.12
CA PRO A 640 -52.96 7.92 -27.81
C PRO A 640 -52.94 8.04 -29.34
N ASP A 641 -53.68 9.03 -29.87
CA ASP A 641 -53.94 9.20 -31.31
C ASP A 641 -52.89 10.06 -32.04
N LEU A 642 -51.93 10.67 -31.34
CA LEU A 642 -50.88 11.52 -31.93
C LEU A 642 -49.69 10.73 -32.50
N SER A 643 -49.79 9.41 -32.59
CA SER A 643 -48.67 8.52 -32.97
C SER A 643 -48.40 8.41 -34.47
N SER A 644 -49.22 9.03 -35.35
CA SER A 644 -49.11 8.79 -36.80
C SER A 644 -48.63 9.95 -37.67
N GLU A 645 -48.59 11.21 -37.22
CA GLU A 645 -48.35 12.33 -38.17
C GLU A 645 -47.31 13.39 -37.80
N GLU A 646 -46.71 13.39 -36.60
CA GLU A 646 -45.64 14.36 -36.23
C GLU A 646 -44.30 13.73 -35.80
N SER A 647 -44.05 12.47 -36.15
CA SER A 647 -42.81 11.74 -35.79
C SER A 647 -41.76 11.71 -36.91
N THR A 648 -41.42 12.86 -37.52
CA THR A 648 -40.40 12.90 -38.60
C THR A 648 -38.94 12.90 -38.13
N GLU A 649 -38.64 12.69 -36.85
CA GLU A 649 -37.26 12.51 -36.37
C GLU A 649 -37.14 11.48 -35.24
N ILE A 650 -37.57 10.22 -35.44
CA ILE A 650 -37.26 9.16 -34.46
C ILE A 650 -36.95 7.82 -35.18
N GLU A 651 -35.66 7.57 -35.42
CA GLU A 651 -35.15 6.20 -35.55
C GLU A 651 -35.20 5.50 -34.19
N SER A 652 -36.29 4.77 -33.90
CA SER A 652 -36.27 3.51 -33.14
C SER A 652 -37.68 2.90 -33.07
N GLU A 653 -37.85 1.73 -33.70
CA GLU A 653 -39.00 0.83 -33.56
C GLU A 653 -39.04 0.18 -32.16
N GLU A 654 -39.26 0.94 -31.09
CA GLU A 654 -39.58 0.35 -29.77
C GLU A 654 -41.10 0.36 -29.56
N SER A 655 -41.70 -0.82 -29.37
CA SER A 655 -43.14 -0.91 -29.10
C SER A 655 -43.48 -0.37 -27.71
N MET A 656 -44.74 0.01 -27.47
CA MET A 656 -45.17 0.54 -26.17
C MET A 656 -45.00 -0.46 -25.01
N GLU A 657 -45.14 -1.76 -25.29
CA GLU A 657 -44.89 -2.82 -24.31
C GLU A 657 -43.38 -2.92 -24.00
N ASP A 658 -42.52 -2.65 -24.99
CA ASP A 658 -41.06 -2.55 -24.80
C ASP A 658 -40.70 -1.34 -23.95
N LEU A 659 -41.33 -0.17 -24.14
CA LEU A 659 -41.11 1.01 -23.30
C LEU A 659 -41.46 0.76 -21.82
N LYS A 660 -42.61 0.14 -21.56
CA LYS A 660 -43.03 -0.23 -20.20
C LYS A 660 -42.11 -1.28 -19.58
N THR A 661 -41.68 -2.26 -20.38
CA THR A 661 -40.73 -3.29 -19.97
C THR A 661 -39.35 -2.68 -19.68
N ASN A 662 -38.88 -1.75 -20.52
CA ASN A 662 -37.63 -1.03 -20.36
C ASN A 662 -37.63 -0.13 -19.13
N ILE A 663 -38.71 0.61 -18.86
CA ILE A 663 -38.86 1.39 -17.61
C ILE A 663 -38.77 0.44 -16.41
N THR A 664 -39.51 -0.67 -16.43
CA THR A 664 -39.50 -1.65 -15.34
C THR A 664 -38.12 -2.28 -15.16
N LEU A 665 -37.42 -2.60 -16.24
CA LEU A 665 -36.06 -3.14 -16.23
C LEU A 665 -35.06 -2.12 -15.67
N MET A 666 -35.15 -0.86 -16.12
CA MET A 666 -34.34 0.24 -15.61
C MET A 666 -34.64 0.52 -14.13
N ASP A 667 -35.89 0.39 -13.69
CA ASP A 667 -36.31 0.51 -12.29
C ASP A 667 -35.67 -0.60 -11.45
N ILE A 668 -35.69 -1.84 -11.93
CA ILE A 668 -35.02 -2.96 -11.26
C ILE A 668 -33.51 -2.72 -11.18
N ILE A 669 -32.89 -2.24 -12.26
CA ILE A 669 -31.44 -1.94 -12.30
C ILE A 669 -31.10 -0.81 -11.34
N LEU A 670 -31.87 0.29 -11.36
CA LEU A 670 -31.64 1.46 -10.51
C LEU A 670 -31.94 1.16 -9.04
N ALA A 671 -33.01 0.41 -8.74
CA ALA A 671 -33.37 0.01 -7.38
C ALA A 671 -32.31 -0.93 -6.76
N ARG A 672 -31.80 -1.89 -7.53
CA ARG A 672 -30.64 -2.71 -7.12
C ARG A 672 -29.39 -1.87 -6.84
N ASN A 673 -29.25 -0.72 -7.50
CA ASN A 673 -28.11 0.16 -7.40
C ASN A 673 -28.29 1.33 -6.38
N ASN A 674 -29.48 1.46 -5.77
CA ASN A 674 -29.89 2.58 -4.92
C ASN A 674 -30.29 2.16 -3.48
N GLN A 675 -30.08 0.93 -3.03
CA GLN A 675 -30.36 0.52 -1.64
C GLN A 675 -29.37 1.14 -0.60
N SER A 676 -29.05 2.44 -0.72
CA SER A 676 -28.52 3.21 0.40
C SER A 676 -29.70 3.87 1.12
N THR A 677 -29.78 3.65 2.44
CA THR A 677 -30.70 4.27 3.40
C THR A 677 -32.12 3.68 3.48
N THR A 678 -32.29 2.68 4.36
CA THR A 678 -33.27 2.60 5.46
C THR A 678 -33.48 1.13 5.86
N GLU A 679 -33.12 0.76 7.09
CA GLU A 679 -33.71 -0.41 7.74
C GLU A 679 -34.81 0.08 8.69
N SER A 680 -36.05 -0.38 8.51
CA SER A 680 -36.71 -1.23 9.51
C SER A 680 -38.07 -1.73 9.00
N SER A 681 -38.24 -3.05 9.08
CA SER A 681 -39.50 -3.77 9.37
C SER A 681 -40.80 -3.32 8.69
N THR A 682 -41.22 -4.10 7.69
CA THR A 682 -42.49 -4.84 7.78
C THR A 682 -42.39 -6.12 6.93
N LYS A 683 -42.87 -7.22 7.51
CA LYS A 683 -43.14 -8.47 6.81
C LYS A 683 -44.31 -8.28 5.83
N SER A 684 -44.26 -9.13 4.81
CA SER A 684 -45.34 -9.69 3.99
C SER A 684 -45.63 -9.05 2.63
N ASP A 685 -45.65 -9.97 1.66
CA ASP A 685 -46.43 -10.02 0.44
C ASP A 685 -45.87 -9.43 -0.87
N LEU A 686 -45.89 -10.32 -1.87
CA LEU A 686 -45.65 -10.14 -3.32
C LEU A 686 -44.15 -10.08 -3.68
N VAL A 687 -43.58 -11.05 -4.40
CA VAL A 687 -43.92 -11.38 -5.79
C VAL A 687 -43.69 -12.87 -6.09
N THR A 688 -44.80 -13.60 -6.25
CA THR A 688 -44.91 -14.73 -7.18
C THR A 688 -45.36 -14.13 -8.52
N ILE A 689 -44.50 -14.10 -9.54
CA ILE A 689 -44.98 -14.03 -10.93
C ILE A 689 -44.25 -15.10 -11.74
N LEU A 690 -45.11 -15.92 -12.34
CA LEU A 690 -44.90 -17.18 -13.03
C LEU A 690 -44.08 -17.04 -14.32
N SER A 691 -43.40 -18.12 -14.68
CA SER A 691 -43.03 -18.42 -16.07
C SER A 691 -44.24 -18.40 -17.00
N PRO A 692 -44.01 -18.18 -18.30
CA PRO A 692 -44.55 -19.13 -19.27
C PRO A 692 -43.53 -19.57 -20.32
N VAL A 693 -43.42 -20.88 -20.47
CA VAL A 693 -43.17 -21.57 -21.75
C VAL A 693 -44.57 -21.81 -22.34
N PRO A 694 -44.85 -21.56 -23.65
CA PRO A 694 -44.81 -22.68 -24.59
C PRO A 694 -44.47 -22.38 -26.08
N ASN A 695 -43.90 -23.42 -26.69
CA ASN A 695 -44.11 -23.92 -28.06
C ASN A 695 -43.55 -23.20 -29.30
N VAL A 696 -42.50 -23.83 -29.83
CA VAL A 696 -42.37 -24.40 -31.19
C VAL A 696 -43.54 -24.16 -32.15
N ARG A 697 -43.26 -23.45 -33.27
CA ARG A 697 -43.77 -23.81 -34.60
C ARG A 697 -42.77 -23.40 -35.70
N THR A 698 -42.49 -24.36 -36.55
CA THR A 698 -41.65 -24.35 -37.75
C THR A 698 -42.47 -23.99 -38.99
N THR A 699 -41.95 -23.11 -39.85
CA THR A 699 -42.10 -23.08 -41.34
C THR A 699 -41.28 -21.89 -41.87
N LYS A 700 -40.13 -22.07 -42.52
CA LYS A 700 -39.83 -22.34 -43.95
C LYS A 700 -40.18 -21.19 -44.94
N LEU A 701 -39.10 -20.73 -45.61
CA LEU A 701 -38.97 -20.24 -46.99
C LEU A 701 -39.65 -18.91 -47.41
N GLN A 702 -38.84 -17.92 -47.81
CA GLN A 702 -38.60 -17.63 -49.23
C GLN A 702 -37.52 -16.54 -49.45
N GLN A 703 -36.68 -16.81 -50.45
CA GLN A 703 -35.79 -15.86 -51.12
C GLN A 703 -36.60 -14.75 -51.81
N LEU A 704 -36.03 -13.55 -51.93
CA LEU A 704 -36.17 -12.73 -53.14
C LEU A 704 -35.01 -11.73 -53.24
N ASN A 705 -34.23 -11.89 -54.31
CA ASN A 705 -33.35 -10.90 -54.91
C ASN A 705 -34.18 -9.78 -55.56
N GLY A 706 -33.64 -8.57 -55.67
CA GLY A 706 -34.19 -7.58 -56.61
C GLY A 706 -33.60 -6.18 -56.50
N HIS A 707 -32.72 -5.83 -57.43
CA HIS A 707 -32.24 -4.48 -57.74
C HIS A 707 -33.37 -3.48 -58.04
N HIS A 708 -33.20 -2.18 -57.67
CA HIS A 708 -32.93 -1.10 -58.65
C HIS A 708 -32.85 0.33 -58.05
N HIS A 709 -31.81 1.04 -58.52
CA HIS A 709 -31.70 2.45 -58.94
C HIS A 709 -32.15 3.66 -58.09
N ARG A 710 -31.11 4.45 -57.73
CA ARG A 710 -30.87 5.88 -58.01
C ARG A 710 -32.08 6.83 -58.14
N HIS A 711 -32.10 7.84 -57.27
CA HIS A 711 -32.17 9.24 -57.70
C HIS A 711 -31.41 10.19 -56.76
N ASN A 712 -30.64 11.10 -57.38
CA ASN A 712 -29.91 12.23 -56.79
C ASN A 712 -30.84 13.28 -56.16
N ARG A 713 -30.39 13.92 -55.07
CA ARG A 713 -30.29 15.39 -54.99
C ARG A 713 -29.32 15.87 -53.90
N GLN A 714 -28.66 16.97 -54.24
CA GLN A 714 -27.55 17.64 -53.58
C GLN A 714 -27.93 18.28 -52.23
N HIS A 715 -26.99 18.38 -51.28
CA HIS A 715 -26.69 19.64 -50.61
C HIS A 715 -25.26 19.71 -50.04
N ARG A 716 -24.70 20.92 -50.21
CA ARG A 716 -23.39 21.50 -49.84
C ARG A 716 -22.70 20.97 -48.58
N VAL A 717 -21.39 20.71 -48.71
CA VAL A 717 -20.41 20.72 -47.60
C VAL A 717 -19.43 21.87 -47.86
N LYS A 718 -19.30 22.79 -46.89
CA LYS A 718 -18.19 23.75 -46.82
C LYS A 718 -17.19 23.25 -45.78
N SER A 719 -16.03 22.81 -46.27
CA SER A 719 -14.78 22.69 -45.51
C SER A 719 -14.06 24.04 -45.48
N HIS A 720 -13.50 24.45 -44.35
CA HIS A 720 -12.42 25.44 -44.33
C HIS A 720 -11.26 24.91 -43.49
N HIS A 721 -10.11 24.74 -44.16
CA HIS A 721 -8.77 24.74 -43.60
C HIS A 721 -8.33 26.18 -43.33
N VAL A 722 -7.53 26.42 -42.27
CA VAL A 722 -6.47 27.45 -42.19
C VAL A 722 -5.44 26.89 -41.19
N MET A 723 -4.26 26.40 -41.59
CA MET A 723 -2.99 27.07 -41.93
C MET A 723 -2.37 27.94 -40.81
N THR A 724 -1.23 27.46 -40.32
CA THR A 724 -0.20 28.12 -39.50
C THR A 724 0.71 29.03 -40.34
N PHE A 725 1.09 30.20 -39.80
CA PHE A 725 2.36 30.94 -40.01
C PHE A 725 2.58 31.78 -38.72
N ALA A 726 3.68 31.62 -37.97
CA ALA A 726 5.07 32.06 -38.19
C ALA A 726 5.31 33.56 -37.93
N ASP A 727 6.41 33.81 -37.22
CA ASP A 727 6.88 35.06 -36.62
C ASP A 727 6.97 36.27 -37.54
N SER A 728 6.80 37.47 -36.96
CA SER A 728 7.57 38.65 -37.38
C SER A 728 7.74 39.63 -36.20
N VAL A 729 9.01 39.87 -35.87
CA VAL A 729 9.52 40.99 -35.07
C VAL A 729 9.79 42.13 -36.05
N ASN A 730 9.44 43.37 -35.69
CA ASN A 730 9.99 44.57 -36.34
C ASN A 730 10.55 45.53 -35.30
N ASP A 731 11.83 45.86 -35.52
CA ASP A 731 12.48 47.17 -35.51
C ASP A 731 11.82 48.26 -34.65
N ASP A 732 12.25 48.33 -33.39
CA ASP A 732 12.39 49.54 -32.54
C ASP A 732 12.56 49.22 -31.04
N GLY A 733 12.92 47.98 -30.68
CA GLY A 733 13.70 47.71 -29.46
C GLY A 733 13.07 48.10 -28.12
N HIS A 734 11.74 48.18 -28.00
CA HIS A 734 11.07 48.48 -26.73
C HIS A 734 9.77 47.66 -26.53
N LEU A 735 9.76 46.80 -25.50
CA LEU A 735 8.58 46.08 -25.00
C LEU A 735 7.98 46.85 -23.83
N ASN A 736 6.76 47.35 -24.01
CA ASN A 736 5.99 48.08 -23.00
C ASN A 736 4.90 47.15 -22.45
N VAL A 737 4.93 46.90 -21.13
CA VAL A 737 3.99 46.02 -20.42
C VAL A 737 3.00 46.89 -19.66
N SER A 738 1.73 46.89 -20.05
CA SER A 738 0.64 47.18 -19.12
C SER A 738 -0.75 46.70 -19.61
N HIS A 739 -1.53 46.20 -18.65
CA HIS A 739 -2.98 45.96 -18.62
C HIS A 739 -3.56 44.66 -19.23
N VAL A 740 -3.80 43.71 -18.32
CA VAL A 740 -4.81 42.65 -18.44
C VAL A 740 -6.19 43.24 -18.12
N ALA A 741 -7.11 43.14 -19.06
CA ALA A 741 -8.53 43.42 -18.89
C ALA A 741 -9.30 42.13 -18.57
N ALA A 742 -10.18 42.21 -17.59
CA ALA A 742 -11.16 41.17 -17.26
C ALA A 742 -12.32 41.19 -18.28
N ILE A 743 -12.73 40.02 -18.77
CA ILE A 743 -14.04 39.80 -19.40
C ILE A 743 -14.66 38.54 -18.80
N ILE A 744 -15.90 38.73 -18.35
CA ILE A 744 -16.86 37.79 -17.79
C ILE A 744 -17.73 37.27 -18.93
N GLU A 745 -17.97 35.96 -18.97
CA GLU A 745 -19.11 35.25 -19.58
C GLU A 745 -19.10 33.84 -18.96
N GLN A 746 -20.17 33.11 -18.63
CA GLN A 746 -21.60 33.33 -18.46
C GLN A 746 -22.14 31.94 -18.00
N GLU A 747 -22.71 31.80 -16.80
CA GLU A 747 -23.51 30.60 -16.44
C GLU A 747 -25.00 30.87 -16.76
N PRO A 748 -25.77 29.90 -17.26
CA PRO A 748 -27.19 30.11 -17.52
C PRO A 748 -28.05 29.99 -16.25
N ALA A 749 -28.78 31.07 -15.97
CA ALA A 749 -30.02 31.16 -15.18
C ALA A 749 -31.14 30.28 -15.80
N ALA A 750 -32.25 29.90 -15.17
CA ALA A 750 -32.82 29.98 -13.82
C ALA A 750 -34.04 29.03 -13.82
N ASP A 751 -34.56 28.68 -12.64
CA ASP A 751 -36.01 28.61 -12.42
C ASP A 751 -36.29 29.02 -10.97
N GLU A 752 -37.03 30.13 -10.83
CA GLU A 752 -37.50 30.72 -9.58
C GLU A 752 -38.73 29.96 -9.07
N ASP A 753 -38.91 29.88 -7.75
CA ASP A 753 -40.22 30.18 -7.15
C ASP A 753 -40.13 30.49 -5.64
N HIS A 754 -40.53 31.74 -5.34
CA HIS A 754 -41.22 32.24 -4.14
C HIS A 754 -40.66 32.03 -2.72
N ILE A 755 -40.13 33.12 -2.13
CA ILE A 755 -40.33 33.42 -0.69
C ILE A 755 -40.77 34.88 -0.49
N LYS A 756 -41.95 35.02 0.14
CA LYS A 756 -42.55 36.27 0.61
C LYS A 756 -41.82 36.83 1.84
N VAL A 757 -41.70 38.15 1.88
CA VAL A 757 -41.34 38.94 3.06
C VAL A 757 -42.53 39.01 4.03
N VAL A 758 -42.28 38.71 5.31
CA VAL A 758 -43.13 39.16 6.45
C VAL A 758 -42.22 39.54 7.62
N GLU A 759 -42.20 40.83 7.96
CA GLU A 759 -41.71 41.33 9.26
C GLU A 759 -42.78 41.09 10.34
N SER A 760 -42.37 40.70 11.56
CA SER A 760 -43.11 41.11 12.76
C SER A 760 -42.22 41.16 14.02
N LYS A 761 -42.54 42.16 14.85
CA LYS A 761 -41.92 42.55 16.11
C LYS A 761 -42.42 41.70 17.29
N ASN A 762 -41.58 41.63 18.33
CA ASN A 762 -41.90 41.32 19.74
C ASN A 762 -42.40 39.90 20.09
N GLY A 763 -41.50 39.13 20.72
CA GLY A 763 -41.82 38.44 21.98
C GLY A 763 -42.29 36.98 21.95
N THR A 764 -41.42 36.11 22.47
CA THR A 764 -41.67 34.85 23.20
C THR A 764 -41.58 33.52 22.43
N VAL A 765 -40.86 32.60 23.10
CA VAL A 765 -40.29 31.30 22.72
C VAL A 765 -41.28 30.14 22.81
N TYR A 766 -41.18 29.13 21.92
CA TYR A 766 -41.20 27.68 22.26
C TYR A 766 -40.41 26.89 21.19
N GLY A 767 -39.49 26.01 21.62
CA GLY A 767 -38.50 25.36 20.76
C GLY A 767 -38.76 23.89 20.40
N LYS A 768 -37.89 23.34 19.54
CA LYS A 768 -37.35 21.96 19.60
C LYS A 768 -36.23 21.81 18.57
N GLY A 769 -35.07 21.34 19.02
CA GLY A 769 -33.82 21.35 18.27
C GLY A 769 -33.58 20.16 17.34
N ILE A 770 -32.64 20.35 16.42
CA ILE A 770 -31.79 19.29 15.84
C ILE A 770 -30.37 19.86 15.73
N ASN A 771 -29.43 19.15 16.34
CA ASN A 771 -27.98 19.41 16.33
C ASN A 771 -27.34 19.07 14.98
N LYS A 772 -26.44 19.94 14.49
CA LYS A 772 -25.09 19.64 13.96
C LYS A 772 -24.45 20.93 13.40
N PRO A 773 -23.34 21.46 13.97
CA PRO A 773 -22.60 22.54 13.33
C PRO A 773 -21.63 22.01 12.26
N LYS A 774 -21.74 22.55 11.04
CA LYS A 774 -20.68 22.58 10.03
C LYS A 774 -19.76 23.76 10.35
N VAL A 775 -18.45 23.53 10.41
CA VAL A 775 -17.46 24.62 10.41
C VAL A 775 -17.01 24.87 8.97
N ILE A 776 -17.19 26.10 8.52
CA ILE A 776 -16.64 26.67 7.29
C ILE A 776 -15.47 27.54 7.73
N THR A 777 -14.26 27.29 7.20
CA THR A 777 -13.10 28.14 7.46
C THR A 777 -12.76 28.92 6.19
N ALA A 778 -12.81 30.25 6.29
CA ALA A 778 -12.35 31.18 5.26
C ALA A 778 -10.83 31.44 5.45
N LYS A 779 -10.06 31.42 4.35
CA LYS A 779 -8.64 31.80 4.31
C LYS A 779 -8.49 33.31 4.12
N LEU A 780 -7.67 33.94 4.95
CA LEU A 780 -7.14 35.29 4.74
C LEU A 780 -5.82 35.18 3.95
N HIS A 781 -5.72 35.95 2.86
CA HIS A 781 -4.51 36.19 2.09
C HIS A 781 -3.74 37.36 2.70
N GLU A 782 -2.44 37.21 2.91
CA GLU A 782 -1.53 38.36 3.05
C GLU A 782 -0.65 38.47 1.79
N ALA A 783 -0.50 39.71 1.32
CA ALA A 783 0.26 40.10 0.15
C ALA A 783 1.50 40.92 0.56
N ASN A 784 2.54 40.76 -0.26
CA ASN A 784 3.89 41.33 -0.25
C ASN A 784 4.11 42.75 0.31
N SER A 785 5.30 42.98 0.87
CA SER A 785 6.00 44.27 0.75
C SER A 785 7.52 44.10 0.59
N THR A 786 8.09 44.98 -0.24
CA THR A 786 9.48 45.07 -0.69
C THR A 786 10.25 46.21 0.00
N VAL A 787 11.55 45.97 0.26
CA VAL A 787 12.72 46.89 0.31
C VAL A 787 12.73 48.06 1.31
N PHE A 788 13.69 48.05 2.25
CA PHE A 788 14.52 49.21 2.65
C PHE A 788 15.89 48.74 3.16
N ASN A 789 16.94 49.52 2.83
CA ASN A 789 18.36 49.33 3.15
C ASN A 789 18.77 50.11 4.42
N GLU A 790 19.82 49.62 5.09
CA GLU A 790 20.80 50.28 5.99
C GLU A 790 20.33 51.08 7.23
N THR A 791 20.75 50.68 8.43
CA THR A 791 21.73 51.39 9.30
C THR A 791 21.98 50.67 10.64
N GLU A 792 23.21 50.82 11.15
CA GLU A 792 23.79 50.27 12.38
C GLU A 792 23.01 50.62 13.69
N ALA A 793 23.02 49.73 14.69
CA ALA A 793 23.59 49.99 16.03
C ALA A 793 23.26 48.87 17.06
N ASN A 794 24.28 48.58 17.88
CA ASN A 794 24.33 47.70 19.04
C ASN A 794 23.18 47.88 20.07
N SER A 795 22.70 46.77 20.67
CA SER A 795 22.98 46.42 22.08
C SER A 795 22.08 45.30 22.63
N LYS A 796 22.73 44.26 23.15
CA LYS A 796 22.45 43.42 24.34
C LYS A 796 21.02 43.22 24.91
N GLU A 797 20.83 41.94 25.26
CA GLU A 797 20.08 41.36 26.40
C GLU A 797 18.60 40.96 26.22
N ASN A 798 18.44 39.65 25.95
CA ASN A 798 17.48 38.68 26.52
C ASN A 798 16.31 39.22 27.35
N PHE A 799 15.08 38.95 26.90
CA PHE A 799 13.97 38.34 27.67
C PHE A 799 12.82 38.01 26.69
N THR A 800 12.73 36.76 26.22
CA THR A 800 11.52 36.25 25.55
C THR A 800 10.67 35.52 26.59
N ASN A 801 9.65 36.21 27.10
CA ASN A 801 8.51 35.56 27.75
C ASN A 801 7.56 35.07 26.64
N GLU A 802 7.56 33.76 26.39
CA GLU A 802 6.49 33.11 25.64
C GLU A 802 5.21 33.09 26.49
N PHE A 803 4.14 33.70 25.99
CA PHE A 803 2.80 33.51 26.50
C PHE A 803 2.17 32.30 25.81
N VAL A 804 1.96 31.23 26.57
CA VAL A 804 1.10 30.11 26.15
C VAL A 804 -0.36 30.49 26.43
N VAL A 805 -1.16 30.69 25.38
CA VAL A 805 -2.62 30.78 25.50
C VAL A 805 -3.20 29.37 25.36
N ILE A 806 -3.57 28.77 26.48
CA ILE A 806 -4.37 27.53 26.52
C ILE A 806 -5.85 27.92 26.45
N SER A 807 -6.52 27.60 25.34
CA SER A 807 -7.98 27.64 25.29
C SER A 807 -8.54 26.37 25.95
N VAL A 808 -9.10 26.51 27.15
CA VAL A 808 -9.92 25.48 27.80
C VAL A 808 -11.38 25.79 27.54
N GLY A 809 -12.11 24.82 27.01
CA GLY A 809 -13.51 24.93 26.64
C GLY A 809 -14.46 25.22 27.81
N LYS A 810 -15.40 26.14 27.56
CA LYS A 810 -16.72 26.37 28.16
C LYS A 810 -17.03 25.65 29.49
N SER A 811 -17.05 26.41 30.58
CA SER A 811 -18.10 26.27 31.60
C SER A 811 -18.76 27.63 31.85
N GLU A 812 -20.08 27.63 31.88
CA GLU A 812 -20.92 28.79 32.19
C GLU A 812 -20.73 29.26 33.65
N ASN A 813 -21.06 30.53 33.89
CA ASN A 813 -21.06 31.28 35.15
C ASN A 813 -19.72 31.90 35.60
N VAL A 814 -19.44 33.09 35.05
CA VAL A 814 -18.58 34.09 35.70
C VAL A 814 -19.46 34.92 36.63
N THR A 815 -19.36 34.69 37.93
CA THR A 815 -19.70 35.69 38.94
C THR A 815 -18.41 36.41 39.28
N GLU A 816 -18.37 37.71 39.02
CA GLU A 816 -17.25 38.59 39.33
C GLU A 816 -17.08 38.67 40.85
N ILE A 817 -15.98 38.10 41.39
CA ILE A 817 -15.54 38.35 42.77
C ILE A 817 -14.24 39.14 42.68
N LYS A 818 -14.34 40.45 42.86
CA LYS A 818 -13.22 41.28 43.29
C LYS A 818 -12.89 40.94 44.74
N LEU A 819 -11.67 40.51 45.01
CA LEU A 819 -11.11 40.56 46.36
C LEU A 819 -9.75 41.24 46.32
N ASN A 820 -9.69 42.32 47.10
CA ASN A 820 -8.57 43.19 47.35
C ASN A 820 -7.41 42.43 48.01
N GLU A 821 -6.20 42.97 47.79
CA GLU A 821 -5.03 42.75 48.62
C GLU A 821 -5.37 42.96 50.10
N THR A 822 -5.19 41.91 50.91
CA THR A 822 -4.66 41.88 52.28
C THR A 822 -5.11 40.56 52.91
N ASP A 823 -4.23 39.56 52.98
CA ASP A 823 -4.14 38.79 54.22
C ASP A 823 -2.81 38.04 54.32
N GLU A 824 -2.06 38.48 55.33
CA GLU A 824 -0.72 38.05 55.68
C GLU A 824 -0.81 36.84 56.62
N HIS A 825 -1.46 35.75 56.22
CA HIS A 825 -1.47 34.51 57.02
C HIS A 825 -1.91 33.30 56.18
N LEU A 826 -1.01 32.73 55.38
CA LEU A 826 -0.98 31.30 55.05
C LEU A 826 0.37 30.93 54.43
N ARG A 827 1.32 30.70 55.32
CA ARG A 827 2.66 30.17 55.04
C ARG A 827 2.51 28.66 54.79
N VAL A 828 2.27 28.26 53.54
CA VAL A 828 2.38 26.85 53.10
C VAL A 828 3.39 26.75 51.96
N LYS A 829 4.37 25.86 52.15
CA LYS A 829 5.56 25.61 51.31
C LYS A 829 5.25 25.63 49.80
N ARG A 830 5.84 26.58 49.06
CA ARG A 830 6.09 26.42 47.62
C ARG A 830 7.18 25.36 47.44
N GLN A 831 6.81 24.15 47.05
CA GLN A 831 7.73 23.23 46.36
C GLN A 831 7.55 23.45 44.87
N THR A 832 8.50 24.12 44.24
CA THR A 832 8.62 24.18 42.78
C THR A 832 9.04 22.78 42.32
N LEU A 833 8.12 22.03 41.71
CA LEU A 833 8.45 20.76 41.06
C LEU A 833 9.31 21.06 39.83
N ASN A 834 10.49 20.45 39.79
CA ASN A 834 11.44 20.45 38.69
C ASN A 834 10.75 19.91 37.41
N LEU A 835 11.05 20.49 36.24
CA LEU A 835 10.56 20.07 34.92
C LEU A 835 10.75 18.55 34.66
N GLN A 836 11.85 17.99 35.13
CA GLN A 836 12.15 16.56 35.08
C GLN A 836 11.12 15.75 35.88
N THR A 837 10.72 16.22 37.06
CA THR A 837 9.72 15.52 37.89
C THR A 837 8.33 15.55 37.27
N ILE A 838 8.02 16.60 36.49
CA ILE A 838 6.78 16.68 35.70
C ILE A 838 6.83 15.68 34.52
N GLN A 839 7.98 15.58 33.85
CA GLN A 839 8.19 14.60 32.77
C GLN A 839 8.14 13.15 33.29
N ASP A 840 8.75 12.88 34.44
CA ASP A 840 8.72 11.56 35.09
C ASP A 840 7.29 11.19 35.52
N LEU A 841 6.51 12.16 36.01
CA LEU A 841 5.10 11.97 36.35
C LEU A 841 4.22 11.74 35.11
N GLN A 842 4.47 12.45 34.01
CA GLN A 842 3.80 12.22 32.73
C GLN A 842 4.11 10.83 32.17
N GLN A 843 5.37 10.40 32.25
CA GLN A 843 5.81 9.07 31.82
C GLN A 843 5.20 7.96 32.69
N ALA A 844 5.11 8.17 34.02
CA ALA A 844 4.44 7.24 34.93
C ALA A 844 2.92 7.15 34.68
N LEU A 845 2.28 8.28 34.34
CA LEU A 845 0.85 8.32 33.97
C LEU A 845 0.57 7.60 32.65
N GLU A 846 1.43 7.77 31.64
CA GLU A 846 1.37 7.03 30.37
C GLU A 846 1.59 5.53 30.58
N LEU A 847 2.56 5.14 31.41
CA LEU A 847 2.78 3.74 31.78
C LEU A 847 1.58 3.13 32.51
N ALA A 848 0.97 3.87 33.44
CA ALA A 848 -0.22 3.43 34.17
C ALA A 848 -1.44 3.30 33.25
N ARG A 849 -1.62 4.24 32.33
CA ARG A 849 -2.69 4.20 31.33
C ARG A 849 -2.50 3.04 30.36
N TYR A 850 -1.28 2.82 29.88
CA TYR A 850 -0.90 1.68 29.04
C TYR A 850 -1.12 0.34 29.75
N ALA A 851 -0.74 0.24 31.04
CA ALA A 851 -0.99 -0.94 31.86
C ALA A 851 -2.49 -1.22 32.04
N THR A 852 -3.31 -0.17 32.22
CA THR A 852 -4.77 -0.28 32.35
C THR A 852 -5.41 -0.76 31.05
N GLU A 853 -5.05 -0.18 29.90
CA GLU A 853 -5.53 -0.63 28.57
C GLU A 853 -5.09 -2.05 28.24
N ARG A 854 -3.93 -2.48 28.74
CA ARG A 854 -3.43 -3.86 28.59
C ARG A 854 -4.20 -4.84 29.49
N TRP A 855 -4.54 -4.44 30.71
CA TRP A 855 -5.36 -5.22 31.63
C TRP A 855 -6.80 -5.38 31.13
N GLU A 856 -7.40 -4.34 30.56
CA GLU A 856 -8.72 -4.41 29.92
C GLU A 856 -8.71 -5.36 28.71
N ARG A 857 -7.67 -5.28 27.85
CA ARG A 857 -7.48 -6.22 26.74
C ARG A 857 -7.28 -7.66 27.20
N PHE A 858 -6.53 -7.87 28.29
CA PHE A 858 -6.34 -9.18 28.91
C PHE A 858 -7.66 -9.74 29.43
N THR A 859 -8.45 -8.92 30.13
CA THR A 859 -9.76 -9.32 30.68
C THR A 859 -10.76 -9.64 29.57
N ARG A 860 -10.80 -8.84 28.50
CA ARG A 860 -11.65 -9.09 27.32
C ARG A 860 -11.29 -10.38 26.60
N LYS A 861 -10.00 -10.60 26.29
CA LYS A 861 -9.54 -11.84 25.66
C LYS A 861 -9.77 -13.08 26.53
N THR A 862 -9.67 -12.95 27.86
CA THR A 862 -9.94 -14.05 28.79
C THR A 862 -11.42 -14.42 28.84
N ASN A 863 -12.32 -13.42 28.73
CA ASN A 863 -13.77 -13.66 28.66
C ASN A 863 -14.21 -14.20 27.28
N GLU A 864 -13.59 -13.75 26.19
CA GLU A 864 -13.77 -14.35 24.85
C GLU A 864 -13.31 -15.82 24.85
N PHE A 865 -12.18 -16.12 25.49
CA PHE A 865 -11.63 -17.46 25.64
C PHE A 865 -12.55 -18.40 26.45
N LYS A 866 -13.16 -17.91 27.55
CA LYS A 866 -14.16 -18.65 28.33
C LYS A 866 -15.41 -18.98 27.51
N THR A 867 -15.87 -18.03 26.70
CA THR A 867 -17.06 -18.19 25.85
C THR A 867 -16.81 -19.26 24.78
N TYR A 868 -15.62 -19.25 24.18
CA TYR A 868 -15.17 -20.25 23.21
C TYR A 868 -15.06 -21.66 23.83
N PHE A 869 -14.50 -21.79 25.05
CA PHE A 869 -14.36 -23.08 25.74
C PHE A 869 -15.69 -23.68 26.20
N LYS A 870 -16.66 -22.85 26.66
CA LYS A 870 -18.03 -23.30 26.96
C LYS A 870 -18.72 -23.90 25.72
N GLN A 871 -18.51 -23.31 24.55
CA GLN A 871 -19.10 -23.79 23.28
C GLN A 871 -18.41 -25.06 22.75
N LEU A 872 -17.10 -25.22 22.97
CA LEU A 872 -16.33 -26.33 22.41
C LEU A 872 -16.41 -27.63 23.23
N LEU A 873 -16.53 -27.53 24.57
CA LEU A 873 -16.37 -28.69 25.47
C LEU A 873 -17.59 -29.06 26.32
N GLY A 874 -18.67 -28.26 26.31
CA GLY A 874 -19.91 -28.59 27.05
C GLY A 874 -19.74 -28.73 28.56
N LEU A 875 -18.70 -28.12 29.15
CA LEU A 875 -18.42 -28.21 30.59
C LEU A 875 -19.20 -27.13 31.38
N PRO A 876 -20.01 -27.49 32.40
CA PRO A 876 -20.91 -26.54 33.07
C PRO A 876 -20.23 -25.53 34.01
N ASP A 877 -18.99 -25.75 34.46
CA ASP A 877 -18.50 -25.16 35.72
C ASP A 877 -17.22 -24.31 35.57
N LEU A 878 -17.29 -23.28 34.71
CA LEU A 878 -16.24 -22.26 34.54
C LEU A 878 -16.55 -20.93 35.26
N ASP A 879 -17.65 -20.87 36.00
CA ASP A 879 -18.14 -19.65 36.65
C ASP A 879 -17.43 -19.36 37.99
N SER A 880 -16.62 -20.30 38.49
CA SER A 880 -15.82 -20.16 39.71
C SER A 880 -14.53 -19.33 39.55
N ILE A 881 -14.16 -18.96 38.31
CA ILE A 881 -13.00 -18.11 38.02
C ILE A 881 -13.48 -16.68 37.76
N THR A 882 -13.66 -15.87 38.80
CA THR A 882 -13.99 -14.45 38.66
C THR A 882 -12.71 -13.62 38.49
N VAL A 883 -12.56 -12.92 37.36
CA VAL A 883 -11.61 -11.80 37.23
C VAL A 883 -12.43 -10.54 37.42
N ALA A 884 -12.23 -9.84 38.53
CA ALA A 884 -13.01 -8.66 38.86
C ALA A 884 -12.74 -7.53 37.84
N PRO A 885 -13.78 -6.90 37.26
CA PRO A 885 -13.58 -5.69 36.48
C PRO A 885 -13.17 -4.54 37.39
N VAL A 886 -12.17 -3.74 36.98
CA VAL A 886 -11.85 -2.48 37.65
C VAL A 886 -13.00 -1.52 37.35
N THR A 887 -13.86 -1.28 38.34
CA THR A 887 -14.90 -0.25 38.23
C THR A 887 -14.26 1.13 38.36
N ARG A 888 -14.48 1.97 37.35
CA ARG A 888 -14.03 3.36 37.29
C ARG A 888 -14.78 4.17 38.36
N ASN A 889 -14.26 4.18 39.59
CA ASN A 889 -14.90 4.88 40.69
C ASN A 889 -14.52 6.36 40.64
N LYS A 890 -15.42 7.25 40.18
CA LYS A 890 -15.20 8.71 40.12
C LYS A 890 -14.90 9.37 41.50
N ARG A 891 -14.88 8.58 42.57
CA ARG A 891 -14.51 8.99 43.94
C ARG A 891 -12.98 9.03 44.15
N SER A 892 -12.21 8.19 43.45
CA SER A 892 -10.76 8.08 43.66
C SER A 892 -9.96 9.27 43.12
N GLU A 893 -10.41 9.94 42.05
CA GLU A 893 -9.75 11.16 41.53
C GLU A 893 -9.79 12.35 42.51
N LYS A 894 -10.75 12.36 43.44
CA LYS A 894 -10.86 13.41 44.45
C LYS A 894 -10.01 13.10 45.68
N GLU A 895 -9.91 11.84 46.09
CA GLU A 895 -9.03 11.39 47.18
C GLU A 895 -7.55 11.43 46.79
N PHE A 896 -7.19 11.14 45.53
CA PHE A 896 -5.81 11.25 45.05
C PHE A 896 -5.27 12.69 45.01
N LYS A 897 -6.14 13.71 45.03
CA LYS A 897 -5.72 15.12 45.10
C LYS A 897 -5.37 15.59 46.51
N GLU A 898 -5.73 14.83 47.55
CA GLU A 898 -5.56 15.23 48.95
C GLU A 898 -4.48 14.43 49.69
N ILE A 899 -3.91 13.38 49.09
CA ILE A 899 -2.89 12.53 49.74
C ILE A 899 -1.48 13.05 49.41
N GLY A 900 -0.68 13.32 50.46
CA GLY A 900 0.71 13.75 50.32
C GLY A 900 1.61 12.67 49.72
N LEU A 901 2.66 13.10 48.99
CA LEU A 901 3.57 12.25 48.21
C LEU A 901 4.18 11.09 49.02
N GLU A 902 4.43 11.31 50.31
CA GLU A 902 5.06 10.35 51.22
C GLU A 902 4.09 9.25 51.68
N GLU A 903 2.81 9.60 51.80
CA GLU A 903 1.75 8.67 52.18
C GLU A 903 1.31 7.79 51.01
N LEU A 904 1.30 8.34 49.80
CA LEU A 904 1.08 7.58 48.56
C LEU A 904 2.20 6.54 48.32
N LYS A 905 3.44 6.93 48.60
CA LYS A 905 4.61 6.03 48.49
C LYS A 905 4.54 4.90 49.52
N ASN A 906 4.15 5.21 50.76
CA ASN A 906 4.01 4.20 51.80
C ASN A 906 2.87 3.22 51.50
N GLN A 907 1.71 3.69 51.05
CA GLN A 907 0.58 2.81 50.69
C GLN A 907 0.89 1.93 49.47
N THR A 908 1.65 2.45 48.51
CA THR A 908 2.09 1.66 47.34
C THR A 908 3.08 0.57 47.75
N MET A 909 4.02 0.88 48.65
CA MET A 909 4.96 -0.11 49.18
C MET A 909 4.26 -1.16 50.07
N GLU A 910 3.29 -0.77 50.89
CA GLU A 910 2.47 -1.69 51.67
C GLU A 910 1.64 -2.63 50.80
N PHE A 911 1.07 -2.11 49.70
CA PHE A 911 0.35 -2.92 48.71
C PHE A 911 1.26 -3.92 48.00
N ILE A 912 2.47 -3.49 47.60
CA ILE A 912 3.48 -4.37 46.98
C ILE A 912 3.95 -5.45 47.95
N ASP A 913 4.22 -5.12 49.22
CA ASP A 913 4.64 -6.10 50.22
C ASP A 913 3.52 -7.08 50.59
N LYS A 914 2.26 -6.63 50.60
CA LYS A 914 1.10 -7.49 50.83
C LYS A 914 0.85 -8.48 49.69
N GLU A 915 0.94 -8.02 48.44
CA GLU A 915 0.87 -8.88 47.24
C GLU A 915 2.03 -9.87 47.18
N ARG A 916 3.23 -9.45 47.58
CA ARG A 916 4.42 -10.31 47.64
C ARG A 916 4.27 -11.41 48.69
N HIS A 917 3.73 -11.08 49.87
CA HIS A 917 3.42 -12.06 50.93
C HIS A 917 2.27 -13.02 50.57
N GLU A 918 1.25 -12.59 49.83
CA GLU A 918 0.20 -13.48 49.33
C GLU A 918 0.73 -14.41 48.23
N SER A 919 1.56 -13.91 47.30
CA SER A 919 2.26 -14.72 46.28
C SER A 919 3.16 -15.79 46.92
N ASP A 920 3.87 -15.45 47.99
CA ASP A 920 4.79 -16.40 48.63
C ASP A 920 4.06 -17.46 49.47
N LYS A 921 2.90 -17.13 50.07
CA LYS A 921 1.99 -18.13 50.67
C LYS A 921 1.37 -19.06 49.63
N GLU A 922 1.00 -18.56 48.46
CA GLU A 922 0.50 -19.41 47.37
C GLU A 922 1.58 -20.36 46.82
N LYS A 923 2.84 -19.90 46.72
CA LYS A 923 3.97 -20.75 46.32
C LYS A 923 4.24 -21.87 47.33
N GLU A 924 4.10 -21.61 48.64
CA GLU A 924 4.32 -22.62 49.69
C GLU A 924 3.23 -23.71 49.69
N VAL A 925 1.97 -23.33 49.42
CA VAL A 925 0.84 -24.27 49.25
C VAL A 925 1.00 -25.11 47.97
N ILE A 926 1.50 -24.52 46.89
CA ILE A 926 1.76 -25.23 45.62
C ILE A 926 2.95 -26.19 45.77
N PHE A 927 4.05 -25.80 46.44
CA PHE A 927 5.20 -26.69 46.69
C PHE A 927 4.83 -27.90 47.55
N THR A 928 3.93 -27.71 48.52
CA THR A 928 3.46 -28.80 49.40
C THR A 928 2.51 -29.76 48.68
N LYS A 929 1.71 -29.28 47.72
CA LYS A 929 0.85 -30.12 46.86
C LYS A 929 1.63 -30.86 45.76
N VAL A 930 2.66 -30.26 45.19
CA VAL A 930 3.49 -30.87 44.13
C VAL A 930 4.36 -32.02 44.67
N LYS A 931 4.83 -31.95 45.94
CA LYS A 931 5.51 -33.08 46.58
C LYS A 931 4.62 -34.29 46.84
N LYS A 932 3.29 -34.13 46.87
CA LYS A 932 2.34 -35.20 47.21
C LYS A 932 1.81 -35.98 45.99
N ASN A 933 1.96 -35.46 44.78
CA ASN A 933 1.39 -36.05 43.55
C ASN A 933 2.41 -36.54 42.50
N ASN A 934 3.73 -36.53 42.77
CA ASN A 934 4.71 -37.15 41.88
C ASN A 934 4.86 -38.66 42.12
N LYS A 935 3.78 -39.40 41.84
CA LYS A 935 3.79 -40.85 41.58
C LYS A 935 2.61 -41.21 40.67
N GLN A 936 2.62 -40.70 39.44
CA GLN A 936 2.01 -41.32 38.26
C GLN A 936 2.49 -40.61 36.99
#